data_AF-A0A094CEX2-F1
#
_entry.id   AF-A0A094CEX2-F1
#
_cell.length_a   1.000
_cell.length_b   1.000
_cell.length_c   1.000
_cell.angle_alpha   90.00
_cell.angle_beta   90.00
_cell.angle_gamma   90.00
#
_symmetry.space_group_name_H-M   'P 1'
#
loop_
_entity.id
_entity.type
_entity.pdbx_description
1 polymer ?
#
loop_
_entity_poly.entity_id
_entity_poly.type
_entity_poly.pdbx_seq_one_letter_code
_entity_poly.pdbx_strand_id
1 'polypeptide(L)'
;MATDSKLVRDIESLLEVAKGYDAEQADKRTRLDLIARLDALREELDDPVEKMFSQITNYSQTAAVNALLQLKVFHHVPREGSIAAKELAQIVNVDLEVLTRLMRILTATNIFRSVAEDTYAHTKFSLVYIDDVATDFLTLCVDEVAPAAYRLPEYMSTHDSSGILNPRTSPFAWHNDREGKNFYECLLEWPERLNRFNIAMTTQEAALPVLGMFPFSTLPASIDTSDPERAFIVDVAGGRGQSLLQITREIEESGVTGIGKAVLQDRERVLDAIPADALPGVEKVSIDFFTPQPIKNAHIYYLRRIMHNWQDREAIVILSHIADAMAPDSRLLIGEMVVPEVPKTGYAGLDMTVYWMDMCMLVIGGKERSEKEFKAILDAAGLRLLYGIMEMDISIRIFESLKLILSKTKPAVPIVRPNALESSPFYKLPPELICIITDNLPLESVGSLSLSCRPFYSLLKTKYQPSVKEVEYLVMQRFLYLLVRDLPAHIVCPKCNKLHYMLLADRHLASPLYSRPSKRLSECRLADLSGHYIGGIPAGFSSTIFRMAMKAHRQGDYSTANSLVDHLSYRKMDKLMLGFVGLHKTEARIYHGSLYVREQKVYMVPASQKIPLPWYGGFGICSHIPLTGISQLYWYDIHIPKADEIDGYENKQGILYCQYCHTEFSVDFKSYGKAGNAVFITQWIDFGKGQEEDDYKRRSRLGGITRWKKVAYQRGSICAAFEMKEYAEFKCDSTLTEQDEKELCTGCYWPWPGDTSPWPHDLSVLDKADKRGYVVRNGRLIPQF
;
A
#
# COMPACT_ATOMS: atom_id res chain seq x y z
N MET A 1 -34.22 -14.19 34.57
CA MET A 1 -33.12 -13.29 34.18
C MET A 1 -32.00 -14.17 33.68
N ALA A 2 -31.78 -14.23 32.36
CA ALA A 2 -30.64 -14.98 31.82
C ALA A 2 -29.39 -14.16 32.11
N THR A 3 -28.46 -14.71 32.88
CA THR A 3 -27.12 -14.14 33.07
C THR A 3 -26.55 -13.86 31.69
N ASP A 4 -26.09 -12.63 31.43
CA ASP A 4 -25.49 -12.30 30.15
C ASP A 4 -24.20 -13.11 30.00
N SER A 5 -24.32 -14.27 29.35
CA SER A 5 -23.27 -15.29 29.29
C SER A 5 -22.02 -14.77 28.60
N LYS A 6 -22.10 -13.66 27.84
CA LYS A 6 -20.95 -12.99 27.24
C LYS A 6 -20.19 -12.17 28.28
N LEU A 7 -20.86 -11.30 29.03
CA LEU A 7 -20.24 -10.44 30.05
C LEU A 7 -19.44 -11.25 31.09
N VAL A 8 -20.05 -12.35 31.57
CA VAL A 8 -19.38 -13.24 32.54
C VAL A 8 -18.12 -13.86 31.94
N ARG A 9 -18.18 -14.34 30.69
CA ARG A 9 -17.02 -14.91 29.98
C ARG A 9 -15.90 -13.88 29.76
N ASP A 10 -16.24 -12.64 29.44
CA ASP A 10 -15.25 -11.58 29.21
C ASP A 10 -14.54 -11.17 30.51
N ILE A 11 -15.28 -11.11 31.63
CA ILE A 11 -14.73 -10.89 32.98
C ILE A 11 -13.83 -12.07 33.40
N GLU A 12 -14.28 -13.31 33.20
CA GLU A 12 -13.46 -14.50 33.49
C GLU A 12 -12.17 -14.51 32.65
N SER A 13 -12.26 -14.15 31.36
CA SER A 13 -11.09 -14.02 30.51
C SER A 13 -10.13 -12.91 30.97
N LEU A 14 -10.65 -11.75 31.40
CA LEU A 14 -9.83 -10.67 31.94
C LEU A 14 -9.13 -11.12 33.22
N LEU A 15 -9.84 -11.82 34.10
CA LEU A 15 -9.30 -12.34 35.35
C LEU A 15 -8.17 -13.35 35.11
N GLU A 16 -8.31 -14.25 34.14
CA GLU A 16 -7.24 -15.20 33.80
C GLU A 16 -5.96 -14.51 33.31
N VAL A 17 -6.07 -13.48 32.46
CA VAL A 17 -4.90 -12.70 32.03
C VAL A 17 -4.32 -11.91 33.22
N ALA A 18 -5.18 -11.34 34.07
CA ALA A 18 -4.75 -10.56 35.23
C ALA A 18 -4.05 -11.42 36.31
N LYS A 19 -4.42 -12.69 36.48
CA LYS A 19 -3.74 -13.63 37.40
C LYS A 19 -2.28 -13.85 37.04
N GLY A 20 -1.92 -13.72 35.77
CA GLY A 20 -0.53 -13.80 35.29
C GLY A 20 0.20 -12.45 35.24
N TYR A 21 -0.44 -11.35 35.66
CA TYR A 21 0.14 -10.02 35.59
C TYR A 21 0.98 -9.71 36.83
N ASP A 22 2.30 -9.61 36.64
CA ASP A 22 3.22 -9.09 37.64
C ASP A 22 3.54 -7.62 37.33
N ALA A 23 3.14 -6.70 38.22
CA ALA A 23 3.35 -5.26 38.02
C ALA A 23 4.83 -4.86 38.02
N GLU A 24 5.73 -5.67 38.58
CA GLU A 24 7.17 -5.40 38.64
C GLU A 24 7.94 -6.00 37.45
N GLN A 25 7.39 -7.05 36.81
CA GLN A 25 8.06 -7.80 35.73
C GLN A 25 7.36 -7.72 34.36
N ALA A 26 6.11 -7.26 34.30
CA ALA A 26 5.33 -7.30 33.06
C ALA A 26 5.82 -6.29 32.02
N ASP A 27 5.92 -6.77 30.78
CA ASP A 27 6.20 -5.92 29.64
C ASP A 27 5.02 -4.96 29.34
N LYS A 28 5.33 -3.83 28.69
CA LYS A 28 4.34 -2.81 28.32
C LYS A 28 3.19 -3.38 27.47
N ARG A 29 3.44 -4.47 26.72
CA ARG A 29 2.46 -5.15 25.87
C ARG A 29 1.36 -5.80 26.69
N THR A 30 1.72 -6.57 27.71
CA THR A 30 0.77 -7.25 28.59
C THR A 30 -0.09 -6.25 29.35
N ARG A 31 0.52 -5.16 29.85
CA ARG A 31 -0.23 -4.08 30.51
C ARG A 31 -1.27 -3.44 29.56
N LEU A 32 -0.87 -3.14 28.32
CA LEU A 32 -1.77 -2.54 27.34
C LEU A 32 -2.89 -3.49 26.90
N ASP A 33 -2.61 -4.80 26.82
CA ASP A 33 -3.64 -5.83 26.56
C ASP A 33 -4.71 -5.84 27.64
N LEU A 34 -4.29 -5.81 28.91
CA LEU A 34 -5.20 -5.77 30.05
C LEU A 34 -6.07 -4.53 30.08
N ILE A 35 -5.48 -3.35 29.87
CA ILE A 35 -6.23 -2.09 29.78
C ILE A 35 -7.24 -2.17 28.64
N ALA A 36 -6.84 -2.70 27.48
CA ALA A 36 -7.73 -2.79 26.34
C ALA A 36 -8.94 -3.68 26.58
N ARG A 37 -8.77 -4.79 27.31
CA ARG A 37 -9.88 -5.66 27.72
C ARG A 37 -10.78 -4.99 28.74
N LEU A 38 -10.21 -4.24 29.69
CA LEU A 38 -10.96 -3.48 30.68
C LEU A 38 -11.82 -2.39 30.02
N ASP A 39 -11.26 -1.67 29.05
CA ASP A 39 -11.99 -0.62 28.34
C ASP A 39 -13.09 -1.19 27.46
N ALA A 40 -12.87 -2.33 26.77
CA ALA A 40 -13.92 -3.02 26.03
C ALA A 40 -15.09 -3.45 26.94
N LEU A 41 -14.77 -3.97 28.13
CA LEU A 41 -15.79 -4.32 29.13
C LEU A 41 -16.55 -3.06 29.58
N ARG A 42 -15.84 -1.96 29.81
CA ARG A 42 -16.44 -0.68 30.17
C ARG A 42 -17.36 -0.15 29.07
N GLU A 43 -16.96 -0.22 27.81
CA GLU A 43 -17.79 0.20 26.67
C GLU A 43 -19.12 -0.57 26.58
N GLU A 44 -19.14 -1.85 26.97
CA GLU A 44 -20.38 -2.65 27.01
C GLU A 44 -21.30 -2.28 28.17
N LEU A 45 -20.73 -1.74 29.25
CA LEU A 45 -21.45 -1.36 30.47
C LEU A 45 -21.83 0.13 30.50
N ASP A 46 -21.11 0.99 29.78
CA ASP A 46 -21.33 2.43 29.74
C ASP A 46 -22.76 2.73 29.26
N ASP A 47 -23.53 3.49 30.06
CA ASP A 47 -24.79 4.03 29.59
C ASP A 47 -24.54 5.08 28.48
N PRO A 48 -25.30 5.08 27.36
CA PRO A 48 -25.06 6.01 26.26
C PRO A 48 -25.14 7.50 26.66
N VAL A 49 -26.00 7.86 27.61
CA VAL A 49 -26.14 9.23 28.10
C VAL A 49 -24.96 9.59 28.99
N GLU A 50 -24.53 8.69 29.87
CA GLU A 50 -23.32 8.88 30.67
C GLU A 50 -22.06 8.99 29.80
N LYS A 51 -21.95 8.18 28.73
CA LYS A 51 -20.88 8.27 27.74
C LYS A 51 -20.85 9.63 27.05
N MET A 52 -22.01 10.17 26.68
CA MET A 52 -22.12 11.52 26.14
C MET A 52 -21.63 12.56 27.16
N PHE A 53 -22.07 12.47 28.42
CA PHE A 53 -21.66 13.41 29.47
C PHE A 53 -20.18 13.27 29.88
N SER A 54 -19.53 12.14 29.62
CA SER A 54 -18.10 11.95 29.87
C SER A 54 -17.20 12.97 29.14
N GLN A 55 -17.69 13.55 28.04
CA GLN A 55 -16.99 14.63 27.34
C GLN A 55 -16.85 15.90 28.20
N ILE A 56 -17.85 16.20 29.03
CA ILE A 56 -17.79 17.32 29.98
C ILE A 56 -16.76 17.03 31.08
N THR A 57 -16.66 15.78 31.53
CA THR A 57 -15.63 15.36 32.50
C THR A 57 -14.22 15.57 31.94
N ASN A 58 -13.96 15.09 30.72
CA ASN A 58 -12.65 15.23 30.07
C ASN A 58 -12.25 16.70 29.87
N TYR A 59 -13.21 17.53 29.43
CA TYR A 59 -13.03 18.98 29.28
C TYR A 59 -12.70 19.63 30.63
N SER A 60 -13.51 19.37 31.66
CA SER A 60 -13.37 19.97 32.99
C SER A 60 -12.05 19.58 33.65
N GLN A 61 -11.63 18.32 33.47
CA GLN A 61 -10.34 17.83 33.93
C GLN A 61 -9.18 18.56 33.25
N THR A 62 -9.22 18.67 31.91
CA THR A 62 -8.17 19.36 31.15
C THR A 62 -8.06 20.84 31.54
N ALA A 63 -9.20 21.52 31.70
CA ALA A 63 -9.25 22.90 32.15
C ALA A 63 -8.69 23.08 33.58
N ALA A 64 -9.04 22.18 34.51
CA ALA A 64 -8.53 22.21 35.88
C ALA A 64 -7.02 21.93 35.95
N VAL A 65 -6.53 20.96 35.17
CA VAL A 65 -5.09 20.70 35.03
C VAL A 65 -4.36 21.95 34.55
N ASN A 66 -4.84 22.57 33.46
CA ASN A 66 -4.17 23.77 32.92
C ASN A 66 -4.15 24.90 33.93
N ALA A 67 -5.28 25.20 34.58
CA ALA A 67 -5.35 26.25 35.60
C ALA A 67 -4.37 25.99 36.76
N LEU A 68 -4.33 24.77 37.29
CA LEU A 68 -3.47 24.41 38.43
C LEU A 68 -1.98 24.33 38.06
N LEU A 69 -1.66 23.98 36.80
CA LEU A 69 -0.29 24.06 36.26
C LEU A 69 0.19 25.51 36.20
N GLN A 70 -0.62 26.43 35.65
CA GLN A 70 -0.28 27.86 35.56
C GLN A 70 -0.12 28.50 36.94
N LEU A 71 -0.93 28.06 37.92
CA LEU A 71 -0.81 28.45 39.33
C LEU A 71 0.34 27.76 40.08
N LYS A 72 1.10 26.89 39.40
CA LYS A 72 2.21 26.10 39.97
C LYS A 72 1.80 25.23 41.16
N VAL A 73 0.51 24.87 41.28
CA VAL A 73 -0.01 24.06 42.38
C VAL A 73 0.69 22.70 42.45
N PHE A 74 0.94 22.07 41.30
CA PHE A 74 1.69 20.82 41.23
C PHE A 74 3.08 20.91 41.87
N HIS A 75 3.74 22.07 41.82
CA HIS A 75 5.07 22.25 42.39
C HIS A 75 5.06 22.54 43.90
N HIS A 76 3.92 23.01 44.42
CA HIS A 76 3.77 23.43 45.81
C HIS A 76 3.10 22.38 46.70
N VAL A 77 2.43 21.39 46.13
CA VAL A 77 2.05 20.19 46.88
C VAL A 77 3.33 19.39 47.18
N PRO A 78 3.57 18.97 48.43
CA PRO A 78 4.81 18.28 48.78
C PRO A 78 4.85 16.90 48.11
N ARG A 79 6.01 16.55 47.52
CA ARG A 79 6.22 15.24 46.86
C ARG A 79 5.88 14.05 47.76
N GLU A 80 6.21 14.17 49.04
CA GLU A 80 5.82 13.24 50.10
C GLU A 80 5.02 13.96 51.18
N GLY A 81 3.93 13.34 51.64
CA GLY A 81 3.02 13.93 52.61
C GLY A 81 1.84 14.65 51.97
N SER A 82 1.28 15.64 52.66
CA SER A 82 0.07 16.35 52.24
C SER A 82 0.08 17.80 52.68
N ILE A 83 -0.71 18.64 52.02
CA ILE A 83 -0.87 20.06 52.33
C ILE A 83 -2.35 20.44 52.44
N ALA A 84 -2.68 21.33 53.38
CA ALA A 84 -4.04 21.85 53.53
C ALA A 84 -4.36 22.88 52.43
N ALA A 85 -5.60 22.89 51.92
CA ALA A 85 -6.04 23.78 50.86
C ALA A 85 -5.84 25.26 51.22
N LYS A 86 -6.08 25.64 52.48
CA LYS A 86 -5.87 27.00 52.97
C LYS A 86 -4.42 27.46 52.88
N GLU A 87 -3.49 26.58 53.23
CA GLU A 87 -2.05 26.86 53.14
C GLU A 87 -1.63 26.94 51.67
N LEU A 88 -2.05 25.97 50.85
CA LEU A 88 -1.75 25.93 49.42
C LEU A 88 -2.30 27.17 48.69
N ALA A 89 -3.52 27.60 48.99
CA ALA A 89 -4.16 28.81 48.45
C ALA A 89 -3.37 30.08 48.78
N GLN A 90 -2.82 30.18 50.00
CA GLN A 90 -1.94 31.28 50.39
C GLN A 90 -0.62 31.27 49.63
N ILE A 91 -0.01 30.08 49.45
CA ILE A 91 1.25 29.93 48.72
C ILE A 91 1.10 30.36 47.25
N VAL A 92 0.04 29.90 46.57
CA VAL A 92 -0.19 30.22 45.15
C VAL A 92 -0.94 31.53 44.92
N ASN A 93 -1.32 32.23 45.99
CA ASN A 93 -2.07 33.49 45.98
C ASN A 93 -3.39 33.41 45.16
N VAL A 94 -4.23 32.43 45.48
CA VAL A 94 -5.57 32.25 44.88
C VAL A 94 -6.62 32.12 45.97
N ASP A 95 -7.85 32.53 45.66
CA ASP A 95 -8.98 32.34 46.56
C ASP A 95 -9.17 30.84 46.91
N LEU A 96 -9.42 30.58 48.20
CA LEU A 96 -9.54 29.22 48.72
C LEU A 96 -10.68 28.45 48.03
N GLU A 97 -11.82 29.09 47.77
CA GLU A 97 -12.96 28.42 47.14
C GLU A 97 -12.63 28.02 45.70
N VAL A 98 -11.94 28.90 44.96
CA VAL A 98 -11.48 28.61 43.60
C VAL A 98 -10.52 27.43 43.58
N LEU A 99 -9.48 27.44 44.42
CA LEU A 99 -8.52 26.35 44.51
C LEU A 99 -9.20 25.02 44.85
N THR A 100 -10.05 25.02 45.88
CA THR A 100 -10.75 23.81 46.34
C THR A 100 -11.64 23.23 45.24
N ARG A 101 -12.33 24.07 44.46
CA ARG A 101 -13.18 23.59 43.34
C ARG A 101 -12.37 22.95 42.21
N LEU A 102 -11.20 23.51 41.87
CA LEU A 102 -10.30 22.91 40.86
C LEU A 102 -9.67 21.61 41.38
N MET A 103 -9.23 21.59 42.63
CA MET A 103 -8.66 20.39 43.26
C MET A 103 -9.68 19.27 43.39
N ARG A 104 -10.96 19.56 43.66
CA ARG A 104 -12.04 18.54 43.69
C ARG A 104 -12.08 17.71 42.40
N ILE A 105 -11.98 18.36 41.25
CA ILE A 105 -11.96 17.68 39.95
C ILE A 105 -10.75 16.74 39.88
N LEU A 106 -9.55 17.25 40.16
CA LEU A 106 -8.32 16.45 40.05
C LEU A 106 -8.21 15.35 41.12
N THR A 107 -8.85 15.50 42.28
CA THR A 107 -8.96 14.44 43.28
C THR A 107 -9.97 13.37 42.88
N ALA A 108 -11.11 13.77 42.30
CA ALA A 108 -12.14 12.84 41.83
C ALA A 108 -11.67 12.01 40.63
N THR A 109 -10.80 12.57 39.78
CA THR A 109 -10.17 11.88 38.65
C THR A 109 -8.84 11.20 39.03
N ASN A 110 -8.51 11.12 40.33
CA ASN A 110 -7.32 10.46 40.86
C ASN A 110 -5.97 11.01 40.33
N ILE A 111 -5.93 12.26 39.84
CA ILE A 111 -4.68 12.95 39.56
C ILE A 111 -4.01 13.32 40.89
N PHE A 112 -4.76 13.94 41.81
CA PHE A 112 -4.37 14.13 43.20
C PHE A 112 -5.16 13.19 44.12
N ARG A 113 -4.74 13.08 45.38
CA ARG A 113 -5.47 12.36 46.42
C ARG A 113 -5.92 13.31 47.51
N SER A 114 -7.16 13.18 47.98
CA SER A 114 -7.62 13.81 49.23
C SER A 114 -7.32 12.88 50.39
N VAL A 115 -6.51 13.31 51.35
CA VAL A 115 -6.16 12.50 52.55
C VAL A 115 -7.04 12.82 53.76
N ALA A 116 -7.60 14.03 53.79
CA ALA A 116 -8.61 14.50 54.72
C ALA A 116 -9.47 15.56 54.01
N GLU A 117 -10.43 16.15 54.72
CA GLU A 117 -11.18 17.30 54.24
C GLU A 117 -10.21 18.43 53.85
N ASP A 118 -10.36 18.94 52.63
CA ASP A 118 -9.55 20.02 52.05
C ASP A 118 -8.03 19.84 52.27
N THR A 119 -7.52 18.62 52.17
CA THR A 119 -6.11 18.29 52.36
C THR A 119 -5.64 17.34 51.26
N TYR A 120 -4.61 17.75 50.51
CA TYR A 120 -4.22 17.13 49.25
C TYR A 120 -2.81 16.55 49.28
N ALA A 121 -2.62 15.42 48.61
CA ALA A 121 -1.35 14.76 48.41
C ALA A 121 -1.17 14.36 46.95
N HIS A 122 0.07 14.25 46.50
CA HIS A 122 0.37 13.72 45.18
C HIS A 122 -0.07 12.26 45.02
N THR A 123 -0.47 11.90 43.81
CA THR A 123 -0.39 10.53 43.30
C THR A 123 0.74 10.44 42.27
N LYS A 124 1.07 9.21 41.84
CA LYS A 124 1.98 8.99 40.71
C LYS A 124 1.55 9.73 39.43
N PHE A 125 0.25 10.00 39.24
CA PHE A 125 -0.27 10.70 38.07
C PHE A 125 -0.04 12.21 38.13
N SER A 126 -0.19 12.83 39.30
CA SER A 126 0.13 14.26 39.46
C SER A 126 1.63 14.56 39.35
N LEU A 127 2.51 13.63 39.72
CA LEU A 127 3.97 13.84 39.67
C LEU A 127 4.51 13.93 38.23
N VAL A 128 3.84 13.27 37.27
CA VAL A 128 4.16 13.36 35.83
C VAL A 128 4.17 14.81 35.35
N TYR A 129 3.26 15.65 35.85
CA TYR A 129 3.18 17.07 35.49
C TYR A 129 4.35 17.94 36.01
N ILE A 130 5.24 17.37 36.83
CA ILE A 130 6.45 18.02 37.34
C ILE A 130 7.68 17.42 36.66
N ASP A 131 7.70 16.09 36.53
CA ASP A 131 8.88 15.32 36.19
C ASP A 131 8.96 14.93 34.71
N ASP A 132 7.84 14.91 34.00
CA ASP A 132 7.77 14.40 32.64
C ASP A 132 7.96 15.52 31.62
N VAL A 133 8.90 15.29 30.71
CA VAL A 133 9.23 16.17 29.59
C VAL A 133 8.00 16.44 28.70
N ALA A 134 7.07 15.49 28.56
CA ALA A 134 5.88 15.65 27.74
C ALA A 134 4.88 16.72 28.25
N THR A 135 5.05 17.21 29.48
CA THR A 135 4.17 18.25 30.07
C THR A 135 4.19 19.55 29.28
N ASP A 136 5.35 19.97 28.77
CA ASP A 136 5.46 21.18 27.95
C ASP A 136 4.70 21.03 26.62
N PHE A 137 4.74 19.83 26.03
CA PHE A 137 4.00 19.52 24.80
C PHE A 137 2.49 19.49 25.04
N LEU A 138 2.03 18.91 26.16
CA LEU A 138 0.63 18.97 26.57
C LEU A 138 0.15 20.42 26.70
N THR A 139 0.94 21.26 27.39
CA THR A 139 0.61 22.67 27.62
C THR A 139 0.53 23.43 26.30
N LEU A 140 1.44 23.17 25.36
CA LEU A 140 1.37 23.73 24.01
C LEU A 140 0.05 23.39 23.31
N CYS A 141 -0.36 22.12 23.31
CA CYS A 141 -1.61 21.71 22.68
C CYS A 141 -2.83 22.38 23.33
N VAL A 142 -2.84 22.48 24.66
CA VAL A 142 -3.95 23.10 25.40
C VAL A 142 -4.02 24.60 25.19
N ASP A 143 -2.89 25.30 25.12
CA ASP A 143 -2.87 26.77 25.02
C ASP A 143 -2.98 27.26 23.56
N GLU A 144 -2.37 26.57 22.60
CA GLU A 144 -2.30 27.01 21.20
C GLU A 144 -3.44 26.44 20.35
N VAL A 145 -3.80 25.17 20.54
CA VAL A 145 -4.70 24.44 19.64
C VAL A 145 -6.12 24.39 20.18
N ALA A 146 -6.30 24.01 21.46
CA ALA A 146 -7.62 23.76 22.02
C ALA A 146 -8.59 24.96 21.93
N PRO A 147 -8.19 26.23 22.15
CA PRO A 147 -9.11 27.37 22.07
C PRO A 147 -9.71 27.58 20.67
N ALA A 148 -8.90 27.35 19.63
CA ALA A 148 -9.37 27.38 18.25
C ALA A 148 -10.23 26.15 17.92
N ALA A 149 -9.85 24.97 18.41
CA ALA A 149 -10.60 23.72 18.23
C ALA A 149 -12.04 23.81 18.81
N TYR A 150 -12.20 24.37 20.01
CA TYR A 150 -13.53 24.55 20.63
C TYR A 150 -14.44 25.49 19.85
N ARG A 151 -13.86 26.41 19.07
CA ARG A 151 -14.58 27.39 18.25
C ARG A 151 -14.75 26.96 16.80
N LEU A 152 -14.46 25.68 16.46
CA LEU A 152 -14.68 25.14 15.12
C LEU A 152 -16.11 25.36 14.58
N PRO A 153 -17.20 25.22 15.37
CA PRO A 153 -18.54 25.51 14.86
C PRO A 153 -18.72 26.97 14.40
N GLU A 154 -18.15 27.93 15.14
CA GLU A 154 -18.18 29.34 14.78
C GLU A 154 -17.36 29.61 13.51
N TYR A 155 -16.16 29.04 13.43
CA TYR A 155 -15.31 29.11 12.25
C TYR A 155 -16.03 28.55 11.01
N MET A 156 -16.61 27.35 11.11
CA MET A 156 -17.33 26.69 10.01
C MET A 156 -18.62 27.42 9.60
N SER A 157 -19.21 28.21 10.48
CA SER A 157 -20.38 29.04 10.14
C SER A 157 -20.02 30.28 9.31
N THR A 158 -18.76 30.71 9.36
CA THR A 158 -18.26 31.94 8.72
C THR A 158 -17.34 31.66 7.51
N HIS A 159 -16.86 30.42 7.36
CA HIS A 159 -15.93 30.01 6.32
C HIS A 159 -16.50 28.85 5.49
N ASP A 160 -16.07 28.75 4.24
CA ASP A 160 -16.31 27.54 3.45
C ASP A 160 -15.56 26.36 4.08
N SER A 161 -16.19 25.17 4.10
CA SER A 161 -15.59 23.98 4.71
C SER A 161 -14.24 23.57 4.09
N SER A 162 -13.96 23.95 2.84
CA SER A 162 -12.66 23.71 2.20
C SER A 162 -11.59 24.73 2.62
N GLY A 163 -12.00 25.88 3.17
CA GLY A 163 -11.09 26.91 3.69
C GLY A 163 -10.24 26.42 4.87
N ILE A 164 -10.72 25.44 5.64
CA ILE A 164 -9.96 24.81 6.73
C ILE A 164 -8.71 24.06 6.21
N LEU A 165 -8.75 23.63 4.95
CA LEU A 165 -7.65 22.92 4.26
C LEU A 165 -6.67 23.88 3.58
N ASN A 166 -6.72 25.17 3.90
CA ASN A 166 -5.71 26.13 3.49
C ASN A 166 -4.92 26.59 4.73
N PRO A 167 -3.61 26.34 4.80
CA PRO A 167 -2.79 26.70 5.97
C PRO A 167 -2.86 28.17 6.39
N ARG A 168 -3.21 29.07 5.46
CA ARG A 168 -3.30 30.53 5.71
C ARG A 168 -4.67 31.01 6.19
N THR A 169 -5.68 30.15 6.18
CA THR A 169 -7.02 30.45 6.70
C THR A 169 -7.41 29.47 7.79
N SER A 170 -6.43 28.88 8.48
CA SER A 170 -6.66 27.84 9.47
C SER A 170 -7.47 28.37 10.68
N PRO A 171 -8.19 27.49 11.41
CA PRO A 171 -8.92 27.87 12.62
C PRO A 171 -8.03 28.58 13.66
N PHE A 172 -6.76 28.18 13.76
CA PHE A 172 -5.77 28.87 14.59
C PHE A 172 -5.55 30.32 14.17
N ALA A 173 -5.30 30.56 12.89
CA ALA A 173 -5.05 31.90 12.37
C ALA A 173 -6.29 32.78 12.53
N TRP A 174 -7.48 32.24 12.27
CA TRP A 174 -8.75 32.92 12.51
C TRP A 174 -8.97 33.28 13.99
N HIS A 175 -8.77 32.32 14.90
CA HIS A 175 -8.95 32.53 16.34
C HIS A 175 -8.07 33.67 16.90
N ASN A 176 -6.89 33.88 16.29
CA ASN A 176 -5.92 34.88 16.73
C ASN A 176 -5.95 36.18 15.88
N ASP A 177 -6.96 36.38 15.02
CA ASP A 177 -7.05 37.54 14.10
C ASP A 177 -5.81 37.68 13.20
N ARG A 178 -5.36 36.57 12.60
CA ARG A 178 -4.15 36.47 11.76
C ARG A 178 -4.35 35.70 10.46
N GLU A 179 -5.58 35.61 9.96
CA GLU A 179 -5.82 35.04 8.63
C GLU A 179 -4.96 35.72 7.55
N GLY A 180 -4.51 34.93 6.58
CA GLY A 180 -3.47 35.27 5.62
C GLY A 180 -2.09 34.75 6.01
N LYS A 181 -1.86 34.41 7.29
CA LYS A 181 -0.61 33.81 7.79
C LYS A 181 -0.79 32.35 8.18
N ASN A 182 0.24 31.55 7.98
CA ASN A 182 0.27 30.19 8.53
C ASN A 182 0.66 30.19 10.02
N PHE A 183 0.49 29.05 10.69
CA PHE A 183 0.80 28.88 12.12
C PHE A 183 2.19 29.39 12.52
N TYR A 184 3.22 29.06 11.76
CA TYR A 184 4.61 29.47 12.06
C TYR A 184 4.85 30.96 11.84
N GLU A 185 4.29 31.53 10.78
CA GLU A 185 4.34 32.98 10.53
C GLU A 185 3.69 33.76 11.68
N CYS A 186 2.60 33.25 12.26
CA CYS A 186 1.99 33.82 13.46
C CYS A 186 2.92 33.74 14.68
N LEU A 187 3.52 32.57 14.95
CA LEU A 187 4.44 32.39 16.09
C LEU A 187 5.67 33.31 16.00
N LEU A 188 6.18 33.58 14.81
CA LEU A 188 7.30 34.50 14.61
C LEU A 188 7.01 35.93 15.10
N GLU A 189 5.74 36.33 15.18
CA GLU A 189 5.30 37.63 15.72
C GLU A 189 5.19 37.65 17.25
N TRP A 190 5.25 36.47 17.89
CA TRP A 190 5.06 36.28 19.32
C TRP A 190 6.26 35.56 19.93
N PRO A 191 7.37 36.27 20.22
CA PRO A 191 8.63 35.65 20.68
C PRO A 191 8.46 34.73 21.90
N GLU A 192 7.57 35.08 22.82
CA GLU A 192 7.30 34.25 24.00
C GLU A 192 6.60 32.92 23.64
N ARG A 193 5.56 32.96 22.79
CA ARG A 193 4.86 31.77 22.29
C ARG A 193 5.80 30.90 21.46
N LEU A 194 6.61 31.50 20.60
CA LEU A 194 7.65 30.81 19.83
C LEU A 194 8.67 30.10 20.75
N ASN A 195 9.07 30.75 21.84
CA ASN A 195 9.98 30.13 22.81
C ASN A 195 9.32 28.92 23.49
N ARG A 196 8.06 29.01 23.92
CA ARG A 196 7.32 27.87 24.47
C ARG A 196 7.17 26.74 23.44
N PHE A 197 6.86 27.07 22.19
CA PHE A 197 6.82 26.11 21.09
C PHE A 197 8.16 25.37 20.95
N ASN A 198 9.29 26.09 20.91
CA ASN A 198 10.62 25.48 20.79
C ASN A 198 10.98 24.55 21.97
N ILE A 199 10.58 24.92 23.19
CA ILE A 199 10.73 24.07 24.38
C ILE A 199 9.89 22.80 24.21
N ALA A 200 8.60 22.93 23.89
CA ALA A 200 7.69 21.82 23.68
C ALA A 200 8.13 20.86 22.56
N MET A 201 8.70 21.37 21.46
CA MET A 201 9.26 20.52 20.41
C MET A 201 10.48 19.73 20.91
N THR A 202 11.34 20.37 21.73
CA THR A 202 12.50 19.70 22.34
C THR A 202 12.07 18.58 23.28
N THR A 203 11.01 18.78 24.05
CA THR A 203 10.55 17.78 25.01
C THR A 203 9.73 16.67 24.36
N GLN A 204 8.94 16.98 23.33
CA GLN A 204 8.25 15.98 22.51
C GLN A 204 9.26 15.02 21.87
N GLU A 205 10.38 15.55 21.39
CA GLU A 205 11.49 14.77 20.84
C GLU A 205 12.13 13.82 21.87
N ALA A 206 12.28 14.26 23.12
CA ALA A 206 12.77 13.41 24.20
C ALA A 206 11.76 12.31 24.60
N ALA A 207 10.46 12.62 24.59
CA ALA A 207 9.40 11.67 24.90
C ALA A 207 9.21 10.61 23.81
N LEU A 208 9.52 10.96 22.56
CA LEU A 208 9.36 10.14 21.37
C LEU A 208 10.67 10.15 20.59
N PRO A 209 11.70 9.41 21.04
CA PRO A 209 13.02 9.43 20.43
C PRO A 209 13.00 8.83 19.01
N VAL A 210 13.93 9.28 18.17
CA VAL A 210 14.07 8.77 16.79
C VAL A 210 14.59 7.33 16.75
N LEU A 211 15.34 6.94 17.78
CA LEU A 211 15.96 5.62 17.88
C LEU A 211 14.90 4.52 18.02
N GLY A 212 15.09 3.41 17.29
CA GLY A 212 14.15 2.31 17.24
C GLY A 212 13.03 2.47 16.20
N MET A 213 12.87 3.65 15.59
CA MET A 213 11.96 3.85 14.45
C MET A 213 12.52 3.30 13.14
N PHE A 214 13.85 3.23 13.04
CA PHE A 214 14.60 2.75 11.88
C PHE A 214 15.98 2.27 12.33
N PRO A 215 16.55 1.22 11.71
CA PRO A 215 17.90 0.75 12.02
C PRO A 215 18.97 1.65 11.37
N PHE A 216 19.17 2.87 11.88
CA PHE A 216 20.07 3.86 11.27
C PHE A 216 21.52 3.39 11.18
N SER A 217 21.96 2.60 12.16
CA SER A 217 23.26 1.91 12.16
C SER A 217 23.53 1.05 10.91
N THR A 218 22.49 0.63 10.17
CA THR A 218 22.66 -0.15 8.93
C THR A 218 22.91 0.69 7.68
N LEU A 219 22.65 2.01 7.74
CA LEU A 219 22.77 2.90 6.59
C LEU A 219 24.18 2.95 5.99
N PRO A 220 25.26 3.10 6.78
CA PRO A 220 26.59 3.25 6.21
C PRO A 220 27.03 2.06 5.36
N ALA A 221 26.60 0.83 5.70
CA ALA A 221 26.93 -0.37 4.94
C ALA A 221 26.33 -0.39 3.52
N SER A 222 25.29 0.41 3.29
CA SER A 222 24.57 0.49 2.00
C SER A 222 24.94 1.74 1.19
N ILE A 223 25.81 2.60 1.73
CA ILE A 223 26.16 3.90 1.18
C ILE A 223 27.64 3.92 0.83
N ASP A 224 27.95 4.40 -0.37
CA ASP A 224 29.34 4.65 -0.78
C ASP A 224 29.86 5.95 -0.13
N THR A 225 30.53 5.82 1.01
CA THR A 225 31.12 6.95 1.76
C THR A 225 32.52 7.33 1.27
N SER A 226 32.90 6.96 0.03
CA SER A 226 34.24 7.25 -0.50
C SER A 226 34.49 8.74 -0.79
N ASP A 227 33.42 9.51 -1.01
CA ASP A 227 33.48 10.98 -1.16
C ASP A 227 33.16 11.67 0.18
N PRO A 228 34.18 12.20 0.90
CA PRO A 228 33.97 12.84 2.20
C PRO A 228 33.29 14.21 2.09
N GLU A 229 33.25 14.83 0.92
CA GLU A 229 32.60 16.12 0.70
C GLU A 229 31.10 16.00 0.46
N ARG A 230 30.64 14.81 0.05
CA ARG A 230 29.24 14.48 -0.12
C ARG A 230 28.57 14.32 1.25
N ALA A 231 27.51 15.08 1.50
CA ALA A 231 26.77 14.98 2.75
C ALA A 231 26.18 13.58 2.94
N PHE A 232 26.47 12.96 4.08
CA PHE A 232 25.91 11.66 4.47
C PHE A 232 24.41 11.79 4.73
N ILE A 233 24.04 12.76 5.56
CA ILE A 233 22.66 13.03 5.95
C ILE A 233 22.41 14.52 6.02
N VAL A 234 21.27 14.95 5.48
CA VAL A 234 20.73 16.30 5.58
C VAL A 234 19.42 16.22 6.36
N ASP A 235 19.40 16.70 7.59
CA ASP A 235 18.21 16.80 8.43
C ASP A 235 17.47 18.11 8.12
N VAL A 236 16.38 18.00 7.35
CA VAL A 236 15.65 19.15 6.79
C VAL A 236 14.56 19.60 7.75
N ALA A 237 14.66 20.84 8.22
CA ALA A 237 13.85 21.38 9.31
C ALA A 237 13.98 20.55 10.60
N GLY A 238 15.21 20.14 10.92
CA GLY A 238 15.55 19.29 12.08
C GLY A 238 15.48 20.00 13.44
N GLY A 239 15.00 21.25 13.50
CA GLY A 239 14.92 22.03 14.73
C GLY A 239 16.29 22.29 15.33
N ARG A 240 16.54 21.78 16.55
CA ARG A 240 17.82 21.95 17.26
C ARG A 240 18.76 20.77 17.04
N GLY A 241 18.45 19.85 16.12
CA GLY A 241 19.33 18.76 15.69
C GLY A 241 19.40 17.56 16.63
N GLN A 242 18.43 17.39 17.53
CA GLN A 242 18.43 16.29 18.51
C GLN A 242 18.32 14.93 17.82
N SER A 243 17.43 14.77 16.82
CA SER A 243 17.31 13.53 16.06
C SER A 243 18.60 13.22 15.30
N LEU A 244 19.18 14.22 14.63
CA LEU A 244 20.45 14.07 13.92
C LEU A 244 21.57 13.59 14.85
N LEU A 245 21.68 14.18 16.05
CA LEU A 245 22.68 13.79 17.04
C LEU A 245 22.48 12.36 17.56
N GLN A 246 21.22 11.93 17.76
CA GLN A 246 20.92 10.55 18.14
C GLN A 246 21.29 9.56 17.02
N ILE A 247 20.96 9.89 15.77
CA ILE A 247 21.28 9.07 14.60
C ILE A 247 22.80 8.93 14.43
N THR A 248 23.56 10.02 14.50
CA THR A 248 25.02 9.98 14.35
C THR A 248 25.68 9.17 15.47
N ARG A 249 25.19 9.30 16.72
CA ARG A 249 25.68 8.50 17.84
C ARG A 249 25.40 7.02 17.70
N GLU A 250 24.18 6.62 17.30
CA GLU A 250 23.85 5.21 17.06
C GLU A 250 24.80 4.59 16.02
N ILE A 251 25.11 5.35 14.97
CA ILE A 251 26.04 4.93 13.93
C ILE A 251 27.47 4.81 14.47
N GLU A 252 27.97 5.79 15.21
CA GLU A 252 29.31 5.75 15.83
C GLU A 252 29.45 4.58 16.81
N GLU A 253 28.44 4.35 17.66
CA GLU A 253 28.39 3.25 18.63
C GLU A 253 28.36 1.88 17.96
N SER A 254 27.87 1.78 16.72
CA SER A 254 27.94 0.54 15.92
C SER A 254 29.35 0.21 15.40
N GLY A 255 30.34 1.08 15.68
CA GLY A 255 31.73 0.91 15.27
C GLY A 255 32.06 1.52 13.91
N VAL A 256 31.11 2.18 13.26
CA VAL A 256 31.32 2.89 12.00
C VAL A 256 31.77 4.32 12.30
N THR A 257 32.96 4.69 11.85
CA THR A 257 33.51 6.05 12.00
C THR A 257 33.72 6.69 10.63
N GLY A 258 33.67 8.03 10.56
CA GLY A 258 33.97 8.75 9.32
C GLY A 258 32.88 8.66 8.25
N ILE A 259 31.60 8.66 8.65
CA ILE A 259 30.46 8.51 7.74
C ILE A 259 30.25 9.66 6.72
N GLY A 260 31.05 10.72 6.80
CA GLY A 260 30.92 11.92 5.97
C GLY A 260 30.23 13.07 6.71
N LYS A 261 29.90 14.15 6.00
CA LYS A 261 29.32 15.38 6.59
C LYS A 261 27.86 15.19 6.98
N ALA A 262 27.51 15.55 8.21
CA ALA A 262 26.13 15.69 8.67
C ALA A 262 25.71 17.16 8.57
N VAL A 263 24.56 17.44 7.97
CA VAL A 263 24.04 18.79 7.77
C VAL A 263 22.70 18.94 8.49
N LEU A 264 22.58 19.94 9.35
CA LEU A 264 21.32 20.38 9.94
C LEU A 264 20.79 21.60 9.18
N GLN A 265 19.53 21.55 8.77
CA GLN A 265 18.86 22.64 8.09
C GLN A 265 17.64 23.13 8.87
N ASP A 266 17.52 24.44 9.03
CA ASP A 266 16.33 25.11 9.57
C ASP A 266 16.33 26.61 9.21
N ARG A 267 15.33 27.37 9.66
CA ARG A 267 15.34 28.84 9.56
C ARG A 267 16.48 29.41 10.40
N GLU A 268 17.07 30.51 9.94
CA GLU A 268 18.20 31.20 10.60
C GLU A 268 17.98 31.39 12.11
N ARG A 269 16.82 31.92 12.50
CA ARG A 269 16.46 32.16 13.91
C ARG A 269 16.42 30.90 14.78
N VAL A 270 16.12 29.74 14.20
CA VAL A 270 16.14 28.45 14.93
C VAL A 270 17.58 27.99 15.13
N LEU A 271 18.40 28.08 14.08
CA LEU A 271 19.81 27.70 14.12
C LEU A 271 20.62 28.59 15.08
N ASP A 272 20.33 29.89 15.13
CA ASP A 272 20.97 30.85 16.04
C ASP A 272 20.70 30.55 17.53
N ALA A 273 19.59 29.87 17.83
CA ALA A 273 19.24 29.47 19.19
C ALA A 273 19.97 28.19 19.65
N ILE A 274 20.78 27.57 18.79
CA ILE A 274 21.57 26.37 19.10
C ILE A 274 22.93 26.81 19.64
N PRO A 275 23.31 26.43 20.87
CA PRO A 275 24.65 26.69 21.39
C PRO A 275 25.75 26.20 20.44
N ALA A 276 26.87 26.92 20.35
CA ALA A 276 27.92 26.65 19.38
C ALA A 276 28.52 25.24 19.51
N ASP A 277 28.54 24.70 20.72
CA ASP A 277 29.10 23.42 21.14
C ASP A 277 28.08 22.26 21.19
N ALA A 278 26.79 22.54 20.98
CA ALA A 278 25.74 21.53 21.15
C ALA A 278 25.73 20.43 20.08
N LEU A 279 26.26 20.71 18.88
CA LEU A 279 26.27 19.80 17.73
C LEU A 279 27.68 19.73 17.11
N PRO A 280 28.65 19.06 17.77
CA PRO A 280 30.00 18.96 17.24
C PRO A 280 30.03 18.20 15.92
N GLY A 281 30.73 18.73 14.91
CA GLY A 281 30.89 18.08 13.60
C GLY A 281 29.68 18.20 12.65
N VAL A 282 28.62 18.91 13.05
CA VAL A 282 27.43 19.16 12.22
C VAL A 282 27.52 20.53 11.54
N GLU A 283 27.36 20.54 10.22
CA GLU A 283 27.23 21.77 9.45
C GLU A 283 25.81 22.33 9.58
N LYS A 284 25.66 23.61 9.94
CA LYS A 284 24.35 24.26 10.07
C LYS A 284 24.10 25.12 8.83
N VAL A 285 23.00 24.87 8.12
CA VAL A 285 22.68 25.56 6.86
C VAL A 285 21.26 26.13 6.94
N SER A 286 21.11 27.45 6.77
CA SER A 286 19.77 28.03 6.75
C SER A 286 19.00 27.65 5.49
N ILE A 287 17.72 27.27 5.63
CA ILE A 287 16.84 26.96 4.51
C ILE A 287 15.41 27.50 4.72
N ASP A 288 14.80 27.91 3.62
CA ASP A 288 13.35 27.86 3.45
C ASP A 288 13.03 26.65 2.55
N PHE A 289 12.43 25.59 3.10
CA PHE A 289 12.19 24.36 2.34
C PHE A 289 11.15 24.52 1.22
N PHE A 290 10.48 25.67 1.11
CA PHE A 290 9.67 26.03 -0.05
C PHE A 290 10.52 26.59 -1.21
N THR A 291 11.83 26.67 -1.03
CA THR A 291 12.81 27.05 -2.06
C THR A 291 13.67 25.85 -2.45
N PRO A 292 14.36 25.88 -3.61
CA PRO A 292 15.19 24.75 -4.05
C PRO A 292 16.24 24.33 -3.01
N GLN A 293 16.30 23.04 -2.71
CA GLN A 293 17.22 22.47 -1.73
C GLN A 293 18.70 22.74 -2.11
N PRO A 294 19.47 23.48 -1.29
CA PRO A 294 20.84 23.90 -1.61
C PRO A 294 21.88 22.77 -1.57
N ILE A 295 21.73 21.80 -0.67
CA ILE A 295 22.63 20.66 -0.58
C ILE A 295 22.23 19.67 -1.67
N LYS A 296 23.14 19.40 -2.61
CA LYS A 296 22.88 18.50 -3.74
C LYS A 296 23.50 17.14 -3.49
N ASN A 297 22.86 16.12 -4.03
CA ASN A 297 23.32 14.75 -4.07
C ASN A 297 23.60 14.11 -2.71
N ALA A 298 23.11 14.64 -1.58
CA ALA A 298 23.30 13.99 -0.28
C ALA A 298 22.85 12.52 -0.32
N HIS A 299 23.52 11.64 0.43
CA HIS A 299 23.11 10.23 0.47
C HIS A 299 21.73 10.08 1.09
N ILE A 300 21.45 10.84 2.15
CA ILE A 300 20.18 10.83 2.85
C ILE A 300 19.66 12.26 3.01
N TYR A 301 18.41 12.48 2.62
CA TYR A 301 17.60 13.59 3.11
C TYR A 301 16.64 13.03 4.14
N TYR A 302 16.50 13.70 5.28
CA TYR A 302 15.61 13.29 6.36
C TYR A 302 14.58 14.37 6.65
N LEU A 303 13.32 13.97 6.72
CA LEU A 303 12.19 14.80 7.15
C LEU A 303 11.50 14.08 8.30
N ARG A 304 11.30 14.77 9.41
CA ARG A 304 10.59 14.20 10.56
C ARG A 304 9.59 15.19 11.15
N ARG A 305 8.33 14.79 11.27
CA ARG A 305 7.23 15.66 11.73
C ARG A 305 7.19 16.99 10.98
N ILE A 306 7.41 16.93 9.68
CA ILE A 306 7.37 18.09 8.77
C ILE A 306 6.15 17.99 7.87
N MET A 307 5.94 16.82 7.28
CA MET A 307 4.89 16.61 6.28
C MET A 307 3.50 16.81 6.90
N HIS A 308 3.31 16.46 8.17
CA HIS A 308 2.03 16.62 8.83
C HIS A 308 1.63 18.09 9.10
N ASN A 309 2.57 19.03 9.07
CA ASN A 309 2.29 20.46 9.30
C ASN A 309 1.66 21.14 8.08
N TRP A 310 1.64 20.46 6.93
CA TRP A 310 1.31 21.04 5.64
C TRP A 310 0.26 20.21 4.92
N GLN A 311 -0.58 20.87 4.12
CA GLN A 311 -1.53 20.21 3.21
C GLN A 311 -0.81 19.64 2.00
N ASP A 312 -1.51 18.81 1.23
CA ASP A 312 -0.92 18.04 0.12
C ASP A 312 -0.22 18.94 -0.91
N ARG A 313 -0.74 20.14 -1.17
CA ARG A 313 -0.14 21.08 -2.12
C ARG A 313 1.24 21.53 -1.66
N GLU A 314 1.36 21.98 -0.42
CA GLU A 314 2.61 22.46 0.17
C GLU A 314 3.60 21.32 0.37
N ALA A 315 3.11 20.16 0.84
CA ALA A 315 3.87 18.92 0.95
C ALA A 315 4.54 18.52 -0.37
N ILE A 316 3.81 18.55 -1.49
CA ILE A 316 4.35 18.20 -2.82
C ILE A 316 5.46 19.18 -3.23
N VAL A 317 5.35 20.47 -2.92
CA VAL A 317 6.40 21.47 -3.24
C VAL A 317 7.70 21.14 -2.50
N ILE A 318 7.62 20.90 -1.19
CA ILE A 318 8.77 20.55 -0.35
C ILE A 318 9.44 19.28 -0.88
N LEU A 319 8.64 18.23 -1.12
CA LEU A 319 9.13 16.95 -1.63
C LEU A 319 9.76 17.07 -3.02
N SER A 320 9.20 17.92 -3.90
CA SER A 320 9.73 18.12 -5.26
C SER A 320 11.12 18.78 -5.22
N HIS A 321 11.33 19.75 -4.33
CA HIS A 321 12.65 20.38 -4.17
C HIS A 321 13.71 19.42 -3.63
N ILE A 322 13.33 18.50 -2.75
CA ILE A 322 14.22 17.43 -2.31
C ILE A 322 14.52 16.47 -3.47
N ALA A 323 13.49 16.03 -4.20
CA ALA A 323 13.64 15.13 -5.35
C ALA A 323 14.57 15.70 -6.44
N ASP A 324 14.50 17.00 -6.69
CA ASP A 324 15.39 17.71 -7.61
C ASP A 324 16.86 17.69 -7.14
N ALA A 325 17.10 17.75 -5.84
CA ALA A 325 18.43 17.70 -5.24
C ALA A 325 19.00 16.28 -5.08
N MET A 326 18.18 15.24 -5.21
CA MET A 326 18.61 13.85 -5.09
C MET A 326 19.44 13.38 -6.30
N ALA A 327 20.52 12.67 -6.02
CA ALA A 327 21.22 11.80 -6.96
C ALA A 327 20.43 10.48 -7.15
N PRO A 328 20.75 9.66 -8.18
CA PRO A 328 20.08 8.37 -8.39
C PRO A 328 20.18 7.40 -7.20
N ASP A 329 21.26 7.48 -6.44
CA ASP A 329 21.56 6.68 -5.25
C ASP A 329 21.16 7.37 -3.93
N SER A 330 20.74 8.64 -3.95
CA SER A 330 20.17 9.32 -2.78
C SER A 330 18.90 8.62 -2.29
N ARG A 331 18.62 8.76 -0.99
CA ARG A 331 17.39 8.35 -0.34
C ARG A 331 16.75 9.53 0.40
N LEU A 332 15.42 9.59 0.37
CA LEU A 332 14.65 10.41 1.30
C LEU A 332 14.03 9.48 2.34
N LEU A 333 14.22 9.82 3.62
CA LEU A 333 13.62 9.19 4.77
C LEU A 333 12.56 10.13 5.38
N ILE A 334 11.36 9.60 5.63
CA ILE A 334 10.25 10.37 6.21
C ILE A 334 9.79 9.68 7.50
N GLY A 335 9.93 10.36 8.64
CA GLY A 335 9.45 9.93 9.95
C GLY A 335 8.18 10.68 10.34
N GLU A 336 7.03 10.03 10.20
CA GLU A 336 5.71 10.63 10.44
C GLU A 336 4.76 9.61 11.07
N MET A 337 3.69 10.12 11.69
CA MET A 337 2.55 9.28 12.02
C MET A 337 1.80 8.88 10.74
N VAL A 338 1.22 7.68 10.74
CA VAL A 338 0.42 7.22 9.60
C VAL A 338 -0.93 6.75 10.05
N VAL A 339 -1.94 7.43 9.53
CA VAL A 339 -3.35 7.16 9.80
C VAL A 339 -3.70 5.79 9.21
N PRO A 340 -4.24 4.86 10.01
CA PRO A 340 -4.78 3.61 9.49
C PRO A 340 -5.92 3.89 8.51
N GLU A 341 -5.93 3.20 7.36
CA GLU A 341 -7.01 3.33 6.34
C GLU A 341 -8.40 3.06 6.92
N VAL A 342 -8.47 2.21 7.93
CA VAL A 342 -9.68 1.95 8.71
C VAL A 342 -9.34 2.15 10.18
N PRO A 343 -9.98 3.10 10.87
CA PRO A 343 -9.84 3.23 12.31
C PRO A 343 -10.20 1.91 12.97
N LYS A 344 -9.30 1.40 13.80
CA LYS A 344 -9.59 0.21 14.59
C LYS A 344 -10.66 0.60 15.62
N THR A 345 -11.74 -0.17 15.73
CA THR A 345 -12.80 0.03 16.73
C THR A 345 -12.57 -0.93 17.91
N GLY A 346 -12.91 -0.50 19.14
CA GLY A 346 -12.76 -1.32 20.35
C GLY A 346 -11.29 -1.63 20.70
N TYR A 347 -11.04 -2.82 21.27
CA TYR A 347 -9.76 -3.34 21.80
C TYR A 347 -8.48 -3.05 20.97
N ALA A 348 -8.57 -2.90 19.64
CA ALA A 348 -7.41 -2.63 18.78
C ALA A 348 -7.20 -1.14 18.43
N GLY A 349 -8.10 -0.25 18.86
CA GLY A 349 -8.18 1.18 18.51
C GLY A 349 -7.93 2.19 19.62
N LEU A 350 -7.48 1.75 20.79
CA LEU A 350 -7.29 2.61 21.97
C LEU A 350 -6.20 3.67 21.84
N ASP A 351 -5.27 3.49 20.89
CA ASP A 351 -4.28 4.52 20.63
C ASP A 351 -4.91 5.66 19.82
N MET A 352 -5.45 6.64 20.55
CA MET A 352 -6.03 7.85 19.98
C MET A 352 -4.97 8.87 19.51
N THR A 353 -3.66 8.57 19.68
CA THR A 353 -2.56 9.50 19.43
C THR A 353 -2.59 10.11 18.05
N VAL A 354 -2.69 9.28 17.02
CA VAL A 354 -2.73 9.76 15.63
C VAL A 354 -3.96 10.63 15.34
N TYR A 355 -5.10 10.37 15.98
CA TYR A 355 -6.34 11.10 15.70
C TYR A 355 -6.42 12.42 16.44
N TRP A 356 -6.01 12.48 17.72
CA TRP A 356 -5.94 13.78 18.40
C TRP A 356 -4.81 14.64 17.82
N MET A 357 -3.72 14.03 17.34
CA MET A 357 -2.68 14.76 16.61
C MET A 357 -3.24 15.31 15.28
N ASP A 358 -3.98 14.51 14.52
CA ASP A 358 -4.63 14.98 13.28
C ASP A 358 -5.61 16.13 13.54
N MET A 359 -6.36 16.09 14.65
CA MET A 359 -7.18 17.23 15.07
C MET A 359 -6.36 18.48 15.36
N CYS A 360 -5.17 18.34 15.96
CA CYS A 360 -4.25 19.46 16.14
C CYS A 360 -3.75 20.00 14.80
N MET A 361 -3.36 19.09 13.90
CA MET A 361 -2.90 19.44 12.56
C MET A 361 -4.01 20.18 11.78
N LEU A 362 -5.24 19.68 11.78
CA LEU A 362 -6.39 20.33 11.14
C LEU A 362 -6.58 21.78 11.62
N VAL A 363 -6.44 22.02 12.92
CA VAL A 363 -6.62 23.36 13.53
C VAL A 363 -5.51 24.33 13.12
N ILE A 364 -4.26 23.86 13.00
CA ILE A 364 -3.14 24.72 12.57
C ILE A 364 -3.00 24.81 11.04
N GLY A 365 -3.74 23.98 10.30
CA GLY A 365 -3.75 23.94 8.83
C GLY A 365 -2.90 22.84 8.20
N GLY A 366 -2.42 21.87 9.00
CA GLY A 366 -1.77 20.64 8.58
C GLY A 366 -2.71 19.44 8.41
N LYS A 367 -2.14 18.25 8.23
CA LYS A 367 -2.85 16.98 7.99
C LYS A 367 -1.98 15.76 8.30
N GLU A 368 -2.47 14.84 9.14
CA GLU A 368 -1.95 13.48 9.21
C GLU A 368 -2.44 12.66 8.01
N ARG A 369 -1.61 11.72 7.54
CA ARG A 369 -1.88 11.00 6.27
C ARG A 369 -1.87 9.50 6.42
N SER A 370 -2.73 8.84 5.64
CA SER A 370 -2.64 7.40 5.44
C SER A 370 -1.47 7.02 4.52
N GLU A 371 -1.10 5.74 4.48
CA GLU A 371 -0.07 5.25 3.54
C GLU A 371 -0.41 5.57 2.09
N LYS A 372 -1.70 5.41 1.71
CA LYS A 372 -2.17 5.73 0.37
C LYS A 372 -2.06 7.22 0.05
N GLU A 373 -2.33 8.08 1.02
CA GLU A 373 -2.19 9.53 0.87
C GLU A 373 -0.72 9.95 0.77
N PHE A 374 0.16 9.37 1.59
CA PHE A 374 1.60 9.52 1.43
C PHE A 374 2.06 9.09 0.04
N LYS A 375 1.66 7.90 -0.43
CA LYS A 375 1.97 7.43 -1.79
C LYS A 375 1.55 8.44 -2.86
N ALA A 376 0.36 9.04 -2.72
CA ALA A 376 -0.15 10.02 -3.68
C ALA A 376 0.72 11.29 -3.76
N ILE A 377 1.13 11.86 -2.62
CA ILE A 377 1.98 13.06 -2.62
C ILE A 377 3.41 12.77 -3.08
N LEU A 378 3.92 11.56 -2.82
CA LEU A 378 5.24 11.11 -3.27
C LEU A 378 5.27 10.90 -4.79
N ASP A 379 4.27 10.19 -5.32
CA ASP A 379 4.12 9.97 -6.76
C ASP A 379 4.01 11.33 -7.49
N ALA A 380 3.27 12.29 -6.92
CA ALA A 380 3.14 13.65 -7.47
C ALA A 380 4.47 14.44 -7.45
N ALA A 381 5.35 14.16 -6.48
CA ALA A 381 6.68 14.76 -6.37
C ALA A 381 7.77 13.99 -7.15
N GLY A 382 7.43 12.93 -7.90
CA GLY A 382 8.39 12.13 -8.67
C GLY A 382 9.22 11.14 -7.86
N LEU A 383 8.78 10.85 -6.63
CA LEU A 383 9.45 9.93 -5.70
C LEU A 383 8.72 8.58 -5.67
N ARG A 384 9.48 7.49 -5.63
CA ARG A 384 8.91 6.14 -5.49
C ARG A 384 9.25 5.53 -4.15
N LEU A 385 8.24 4.97 -3.50
CA LEU A 385 8.37 4.13 -2.31
C LEU A 385 9.13 2.82 -2.61
N LEU A 386 10.27 2.60 -1.95
CA LEU A 386 11.10 1.39 -2.08
C LEU A 386 10.76 0.31 -1.05
N TYR A 387 10.53 0.71 0.20
CA TYR A 387 10.17 -0.20 1.29
C TYR A 387 8.92 0.33 1.97
N GLY A 388 7.87 -0.50 2.03
CA GLY A 388 6.62 -0.18 2.73
C GLY A 388 6.78 -0.19 4.25
N ILE A 389 5.66 -0.05 4.97
CA ILE A 389 5.60 0.03 6.43
C ILE A 389 6.43 -1.09 7.08
N MET A 390 7.52 -0.72 7.75
CA MET A 390 8.20 -1.62 8.69
C MET A 390 7.36 -1.67 9.97
N GLU A 391 6.49 -2.67 10.10
CA GLU A 391 5.90 -3.02 11.40
C GLU A 391 7.00 -3.67 12.24
N MET A 392 7.62 -2.89 13.12
CA MET A 392 8.56 -3.43 14.11
C MET A 392 7.82 -3.85 15.37
N ASP A 393 8.08 -5.07 15.82
CA ASP A 393 7.58 -5.62 17.08
C ASP A 393 8.48 -5.13 18.22
N ILE A 394 8.31 -3.89 18.68
CA ILE A 394 8.86 -3.41 19.97
C ILE A 394 7.84 -2.46 20.63
N SER A 395 7.71 -2.66 21.94
CA SER A 395 7.06 -1.94 23.06
C SER A 395 6.71 -0.43 22.99
N ILE A 396 6.71 0.26 21.86
CA ILE A 396 6.24 1.65 21.72
C ILE A 396 5.14 1.68 20.65
N ARG A 397 3.90 1.46 21.07
CA ARG A 397 2.70 1.81 20.29
C ARG A 397 2.50 3.33 20.30
N ILE A 398 3.42 4.04 19.67
CA ILE A 398 3.21 5.39 19.14
C ILE A 398 3.75 5.26 17.73
N PHE A 399 2.84 5.17 16.76
CA PHE A 399 3.16 4.89 15.36
C PHE A 399 3.90 6.04 14.72
N GLU A 400 5.16 6.26 15.08
CA GLU A 400 6.14 6.89 14.20
C GLU A 400 7.00 5.77 13.65
N SER A 401 6.58 5.18 12.54
CA SER A 401 7.47 4.29 11.77
C SER A 401 8.06 5.12 10.65
N LEU A 402 9.37 5.05 10.51
CA LEU A 402 10.04 5.63 9.35
C LEU A 402 9.60 4.82 8.13
N LYS A 403 8.66 5.36 7.35
CA LYS A 403 7.83 4.54 6.45
C LYS A 403 8.24 4.56 4.99
N LEU A 404 9.25 5.35 4.62
CA LEU A 404 9.51 5.60 3.21
C LEU A 404 11.02 5.76 2.99
N ILE A 405 11.67 4.73 2.43
CA ILE A 405 12.94 4.88 1.72
C ILE A 405 12.55 5.16 0.27
N LEU A 406 12.97 6.29 -0.28
CA LEU A 406 12.54 6.74 -1.61
C LEU A 406 13.73 6.80 -2.57
N SER A 407 13.55 6.33 -3.80
CA SER A 407 14.51 6.60 -4.88
C SER A 407 13.91 7.51 -5.93
N LYS A 408 14.80 8.27 -6.57
CA LYS A 408 14.47 9.11 -7.71
C LYS A 408 14.00 8.21 -8.86
N THR A 409 12.76 8.38 -9.30
CA THR A 409 12.34 7.81 -10.58
C THR A 409 12.96 8.63 -11.72
N LYS A 410 13.18 8.02 -12.90
CA LYS A 410 13.47 8.79 -14.12
C LYS A 410 12.41 9.88 -14.20
N PRO A 411 12.78 11.18 -14.30
CA PRO A 411 11.81 12.25 -14.22
C PRO A 411 10.73 12.02 -15.28
N ALA A 412 9.48 11.85 -14.85
CA ALA A 412 8.39 12.33 -15.67
C ALA A 412 8.61 13.83 -15.74
N VAL A 413 9.21 14.28 -16.85
CA VAL A 413 9.36 15.70 -17.18
C VAL A 413 8.07 16.39 -16.74
N PRO A 414 8.12 17.40 -15.84
CA PRO A 414 6.96 18.24 -15.62
C PRO A 414 6.68 18.87 -16.98
N ILE A 415 5.65 18.37 -17.65
CA ILE A 415 5.19 18.96 -18.90
C ILE A 415 4.63 20.31 -18.47
N VAL A 416 5.45 21.36 -18.53
CA VAL A 416 4.96 22.72 -18.69
C VAL A 416 4.18 22.66 -19.99
N ARG A 417 2.88 22.41 -19.91
CA ARG A 417 2.03 22.34 -21.08
C ARG A 417 2.00 23.77 -21.64
N PRO A 418 2.56 24.04 -22.82
CA PRO A 418 2.34 25.32 -23.47
C PRO A 418 0.82 25.56 -23.53
N ASN A 419 0.39 26.81 -23.39
CA ASN A 419 -1.02 27.13 -23.60
C ASN A 419 -1.38 26.69 -25.02
N ALA A 420 -2.08 25.56 -25.14
CA ALA A 420 -2.33 24.89 -26.42
C ALA A 420 -3.08 25.80 -27.40
N LEU A 421 -3.73 26.85 -26.90
CA LEU A 421 -4.33 27.89 -27.73
C LEU A 421 -3.26 28.80 -28.34
N GLU A 422 -2.34 29.35 -27.55
CA GLU A 422 -1.33 30.34 -28.00
C GLU A 422 -0.34 29.77 -29.02
N SER A 423 -0.06 28.47 -28.95
CA SER A 423 0.79 27.77 -29.90
C SER A 423 0.05 27.22 -31.13
N SER A 424 -1.27 27.45 -31.22
CA SER A 424 -2.14 26.87 -32.24
C SER A 424 -2.61 27.89 -33.28
N PRO A 425 -2.87 27.47 -34.54
CA PRO A 425 -3.53 28.30 -35.54
C PRO A 425 -4.88 28.88 -35.08
N PHE A 426 -5.54 28.23 -34.12
CA PHE A 426 -6.81 28.70 -33.55
C PHE A 426 -6.68 29.98 -32.72
N TYR A 427 -5.49 30.35 -32.22
CA TYR A 427 -5.28 31.59 -31.46
C TYR A 427 -5.78 32.83 -32.20
N LYS A 428 -5.64 32.83 -33.53
CA LYS A 428 -5.98 33.96 -34.40
C LYS A 428 -7.43 33.95 -34.88
N LEU A 429 -8.22 32.92 -34.53
CA LEU A 429 -9.59 32.77 -35.01
C LEU A 429 -10.60 33.28 -33.98
N PRO A 430 -11.63 34.04 -34.42
CA PRO A 430 -12.77 34.37 -33.59
C PRO A 430 -13.51 33.11 -33.10
N PRO A 431 -14.11 33.13 -31.89
CA PRO A 431 -14.90 32.02 -31.35
C PRO A 431 -15.97 31.47 -32.31
N GLU A 432 -16.58 32.34 -33.13
CA GLU A 432 -17.62 31.98 -34.10
C GLU A 432 -17.08 31.06 -35.19
N LEU A 433 -15.87 31.34 -35.71
CA LEU A 433 -15.23 30.47 -36.71
C LEU A 433 -14.81 29.14 -36.09
N ILE A 434 -14.39 29.14 -34.82
CA ILE A 434 -14.08 27.91 -34.08
C ILE A 434 -15.35 27.05 -33.95
N CYS A 435 -16.50 27.65 -33.62
CA CYS A 435 -17.78 26.94 -33.58
C CYS A 435 -18.15 26.31 -34.93
N ILE A 436 -18.05 27.05 -36.04
CA ILE A 436 -18.33 26.53 -37.40
C ILE A 436 -17.40 25.37 -37.75
N ILE A 437 -16.11 25.47 -37.41
CA ILE A 437 -15.15 24.36 -37.61
C ILE A 437 -15.61 23.14 -36.80
N THR A 438 -15.98 23.32 -35.52
CA THR A 438 -16.45 22.22 -34.67
C THR A 438 -17.82 21.66 -35.08
N ASP A 439 -18.65 22.39 -35.83
CA ASP A 439 -19.92 21.87 -36.38
C ASP A 439 -19.69 20.81 -37.46
N ASN A 440 -18.52 20.85 -38.10
CA ASN A 440 -18.15 19.91 -39.16
C ASN A 440 -17.26 18.75 -38.66
N LEU A 441 -17.02 18.65 -37.35
CA LEU A 441 -16.20 17.61 -36.74
C LEU A 441 -17.05 16.51 -36.08
N PRO A 442 -16.62 15.23 -36.13
CA PRO A 442 -17.24 14.17 -35.33
C PRO A 442 -17.23 14.49 -33.84
N LEU A 443 -18.21 13.98 -33.10
CA LEU A 443 -18.39 14.29 -31.68
C LEU A 443 -17.16 13.91 -30.84
N GLU A 444 -16.50 12.79 -31.15
CA GLU A 444 -15.26 12.36 -30.52
C GLU A 444 -14.11 13.36 -30.71
N SER A 445 -14.02 13.99 -31.88
CA SER A 445 -13.00 14.99 -32.21
C SER A 445 -13.29 16.31 -31.51
N VAL A 446 -14.55 16.74 -31.47
CA VAL A 446 -14.98 17.93 -30.71
C VAL A 446 -14.71 17.76 -29.22
N GLY A 447 -15.00 16.57 -28.68
CA GLY A 447 -14.68 16.23 -27.30
C GLY A 447 -13.20 16.32 -26.98
N SER A 448 -12.35 15.73 -27.83
CA SER A 448 -10.90 15.78 -27.66
C SER A 448 -10.37 17.21 -27.75
N LEU A 449 -10.85 18.00 -28.72
CA LEU A 449 -10.48 19.41 -28.89
C LEU A 449 -10.88 20.23 -27.65
N SER A 450 -12.08 20.01 -27.10
CA SER A 450 -12.55 20.73 -25.91
C SER A 450 -11.63 20.54 -24.69
N LEU A 451 -10.92 19.41 -24.59
CA LEU A 451 -10.03 19.11 -23.47
C LEU A 451 -8.60 19.64 -23.64
N SER A 452 -8.26 20.21 -24.79
CA SER A 452 -6.90 20.69 -25.07
C SER A 452 -6.53 21.97 -24.30
N CYS A 453 -7.50 22.85 -24.00
CA CYS A 453 -7.28 24.06 -23.20
C CYS A 453 -8.57 24.58 -22.55
N ARG A 454 -8.44 25.40 -21.50
CA ARG A 454 -9.58 25.99 -20.77
C ARG A 454 -10.52 26.85 -21.64
N PRO A 455 -10.02 27.67 -22.60
CA PRO A 455 -10.90 28.44 -23.50
C PRO A 455 -11.77 27.55 -24.38
N PHE A 456 -11.21 26.52 -25.03
CA PHE A 456 -12.01 25.58 -25.82
C PHE A 456 -12.98 24.78 -24.98
N TYR A 457 -12.58 24.37 -23.78
CA TYR A 457 -13.49 23.72 -22.86
C TYR A 457 -14.69 24.61 -22.59
N SER A 458 -14.47 25.88 -22.22
CA SER A 458 -15.55 26.81 -21.91
C SER A 458 -16.46 27.09 -23.11
N LEU A 459 -15.88 27.22 -24.31
CA LEU A 459 -16.61 27.48 -25.56
C LEU A 459 -17.45 26.27 -26.00
N LEU A 460 -16.91 25.06 -25.88
CA LEU A 460 -17.50 23.85 -26.48
C LEU A 460 -18.25 22.96 -25.47
N LYS A 461 -18.13 23.23 -24.16
CA LYS A 461 -18.73 22.41 -23.09
C LYS A 461 -20.23 22.25 -23.26
N THR A 462 -20.97 23.30 -23.58
CA THR A 462 -22.43 23.24 -23.74
C THR A 462 -22.86 22.34 -24.91
N LYS A 463 -22.05 22.26 -25.97
CA LYS A 463 -22.29 21.41 -27.14
C LYS A 463 -21.84 19.96 -26.92
N TYR A 464 -20.77 19.76 -26.13
CA TYR A 464 -20.22 18.44 -25.85
C TYR A 464 -20.94 17.71 -24.71
N GLN A 465 -21.23 18.40 -23.59
CA GLN A 465 -21.66 17.79 -22.34
C GLN A 465 -23.02 17.06 -22.36
N PRO A 466 -24.06 17.54 -23.07
CA PRO A 466 -25.34 16.81 -23.20
C PRO A 466 -25.16 15.48 -23.94
N SER A 467 -24.20 15.44 -24.88
CA SER A 467 -23.99 14.32 -25.79
C SER A 467 -23.22 13.16 -25.14
N VAL A 468 -22.29 13.42 -24.21
CA VAL A 468 -21.34 12.42 -23.63
C VAL A 468 -22.00 11.34 -22.77
N LYS A 469 -23.10 11.66 -22.09
CA LYS A 469 -23.77 10.73 -21.17
C LYS A 469 -24.60 9.65 -21.88
N GLU A 470 -24.91 9.84 -23.16
CA GLU A 470 -25.73 8.94 -23.99
C GLU A 470 -24.99 8.41 -25.24
N VAL A 471 -23.66 8.62 -25.29
CA VAL A 471 -22.86 8.27 -26.47
C VAL A 471 -22.85 6.77 -26.70
N GLU A 472 -23.12 6.37 -27.93
CA GLU A 472 -22.94 4.99 -28.39
C GLU A 472 -21.54 4.47 -28.05
N TYR A 473 -21.45 3.20 -27.67
CA TYR A 473 -20.20 2.53 -27.29
C TYR A 473 -19.01 2.85 -28.22
N LEU A 474 -19.24 2.82 -29.54
CA LEU A 474 -18.20 3.04 -30.56
C LEU A 474 -17.68 4.48 -30.58
N VAL A 475 -18.53 5.47 -30.36
CA VAL A 475 -18.13 6.89 -30.37
C VAL A 475 -17.31 7.20 -29.12
N MET A 476 -17.72 6.69 -27.95
CA MET A 476 -16.91 6.78 -26.73
C MET A 476 -15.56 6.07 -26.90
N GLN A 477 -15.54 4.88 -27.52
CA GLN A 477 -14.32 4.15 -27.76
C GLN A 477 -13.35 4.96 -28.63
N ARG A 478 -13.82 5.55 -29.74
CA ARG A 478 -13.01 6.43 -30.61
C ARG A 478 -12.49 7.65 -29.86
N PHE A 479 -13.33 8.29 -29.05
CA PHE A 479 -12.93 9.42 -28.20
C PHE A 479 -11.79 9.04 -27.24
N LEU A 480 -11.90 7.92 -26.54
CA LEU A 480 -10.83 7.45 -25.64
C LEU A 480 -9.54 7.11 -26.41
N TYR A 481 -9.64 6.58 -27.63
CA TYR A 481 -8.47 6.34 -28.50
C TYR A 481 -7.84 7.64 -29.02
N LEU A 482 -8.59 8.73 -29.16
CA LEU A 482 -8.00 10.05 -29.41
C LEU A 482 -7.22 10.53 -28.18
N LEU A 483 -7.79 10.42 -26.99
CA LEU A 483 -7.13 10.84 -25.74
C LEU A 483 -5.88 10.02 -25.40
N VAL A 484 -5.92 8.71 -25.60
CA VAL A 484 -4.83 7.82 -25.16
C VAL A 484 -3.51 8.05 -25.90
N ARG A 485 -3.56 8.74 -27.05
CA ARG A 485 -2.36 9.13 -27.83
C ARG A 485 -1.45 10.04 -27.01
N ASP A 486 -2.04 10.96 -26.25
CA ASP A 486 -1.33 11.93 -25.42
C ASP A 486 -1.14 11.46 -23.97
N LEU A 487 -1.58 10.24 -23.64
CA LEU A 487 -1.51 9.66 -22.31
C LEU A 487 -0.58 8.43 -22.32
N PRO A 488 0.74 8.60 -22.20
CA PRO A 488 1.69 7.50 -22.35
C PRO A 488 1.41 6.36 -21.38
N ALA A 489 1.08 6.68 -20.12
CA ALA A 489 0.81 5.71 -19.06
C ALA A 489 -0.65 5.18 -18.99
N HIS A 490 -1.49 5.43 -20.00
CA HIS A 490 -2.86 4.93 -20.03
C HIS A 490 -3.11 3.98 -21.21
N ILE A 491 -4.04 3.03 -21.06
CA ILE A 491 -4.55 2.23 -22.17
C ILE A 491 -6.07 2.37 -22.26
N VAL A 492 -6.62 2.23 -23.46
CA VAL A 492 -8.07 2.06 -23.65
C VAL A 492 -8.38 0.57 -23.48
N CYS A 493 -9.30 0.27 -22.57
CA CYS A 493 -9.81 -1.07 -22.40
C CYS A 493 -11.08 -1.26 -23.21
N PRO A 494 -11.08 -2.14 -24.23
CA PRO A 494 -12.24 -2.35 -25.08
C PRO A 494 -13.27 -3.30 -24.47
N LYS A 495 -13.12 -3.70 -23.20
CA LYS A 495 -14.13 -4.50 -22.51
C LYS A 495 -15.05 -3.66 -21.64
N CYS A 496 -14.51 -2.61 -21.04
CA CYS A 496 -15.26 -1.71 -20.17
C CYS A 496 -15.37 -0.28 -20.70
N ASN A 497 -14.82 -0.03 -21.90
CA ASN A 497 -14.78 1.27 -22.57
C ASN A 497 -14.27 2.41 -21.67
N LYS A 498 -13.13 2.17 -21.00
CA LYS A 498 -12.51 3.11 -20.05
C LYS A 498 -11.01 3.20 -20.28
N LEU A 499 -10.43 4.32 -19.85
CA LEU A 499 -8.99 4.46 -19.68
C LEU A 499 -8.55 3.76 -18.39
N HIS A 500 -7.51 2.93 -18.50
CA HIS A 500 -6.84 2.35 -17.35
C HIS A 500 -5.42 2.89 -17.25
N TYR A 501 -5.06 3.31 -16.04
CA TYR A 501 -3.74 3.82 -15.72
C TYR A 501 -2.80 2.67 -15.34
N MET A 502 -1.59 2.65 -15.92
CA MET A 502 -0.63 1.55 -15.73
C MET A 502 -0.23 1.34 -14.27
N LEU A 503 -0.10 2.41 -13.46
CA LEU A 503 0.25 2.28 -12.03
C LEU A 503 -0.86 1.66 -11.17
N LEU A 504 -2.06 1.47 -11.73
CA LEU A 504 -3.18 0.80 -11.06
C LEU A 504 -3.43 -0.61 -11.64
N ALA A 505 -2.41 -1.21 -12.25
CA ALA A 505 -2.46 -2.56 -12.83
C ALA A 505 -2.96 -3.61 -11.84
N ASP A 506 -2.63 -3.48 -10.55
CA ASP A 506 -3.05 -4.40 -9.48
C ASP A 506 -4.57 -4.60 -9.39
N ARG A 507 -5.35 -3.58 -9.77
CA ARG A 507 -6.83 -3.66 -9.79
C ARG A 507 -7.34 -4.70 -10.80
N HIS A 508 -6.50 -5.11 -11.73
CA HIS A 508 -6.78 -6.05 -12.80
C HIS A 508 -6.18 -7.44 -12.58
N LEU A 509 -5.53 -7.70 -11.44
CA LEU A 509 -5.04 -9.03 -11.06
C LEU A 509 -6.22 -10.00 -10.86
N ALA A 510 -6.03 -11.28 -11.17
CA ALA A 510 -7.04 -12.29 -10.94
C ALA A 510 -7.16 -12.61 -9.43
N SER A 511 -8.39 -12.72 -8.91
CA SER A 511 -8.64 -13.25 -7.55
C SER A 511 -8.37 -14.76 -7.54
N PRO A 512 -7.96 -15.39 -6.42
CA PRO A 512 -7.84 -16.83 -6.35
C PRO A 512 -9.15 -17.51 -6.78
N LEU A 513 -9.01 -18.43 -7.74
CA LEU A 513 -10.06 -19.33 -8.25
C LEU A 513 -10.88 -19.85 -7.05
N TYR A 514 -12.20 -19.68 -7.11
CA TYR A 514 -13.24 -20.07 -6.13
C TYR A 514 -13.60 -19.09 -5.00
N SER A 515 -13.05 -17.88 -4.96
CA SER A 515 -13.63 -16.82 -4.12
C SER A 515 -15.01 -16.40 -4.67
N ARG A 516 -16.08 -16.60 -3.89
CA ARG A 516 -17.42 -16.05 -4.22
C ARG A 516 -17.25 -14.56 -4.49
N PRO A 517 -17.77 -14.02 -5.62
CA PRO A 517 -17.55 -12.63 -5.97
C PRO A 517 -18.16 -11.73 -4.90
N SER A 518 -17.31 -11.06 -4.13
CA SER A 518 -17.71 -9.84 -3.43
C SER A 518 -17.98 -8.75 -4.47
N LYS A 519 -18.85 -7.81 -4.11
CA LYS A 519 -19.55 -6.85 -4.99
C LYS A 519 -18.70 -6.25 -6.14
N ARG A 520 -19.28 -6.32 -7.36
CA ARG A 520 -18.93 -5.62 -8.63
C ARG A 520 -17.50 -5.81 -9.17
N LEU A 521 -17.24 -6.98 -9.77
CA LEU A 521 -16.11 -7.12 -10.73
C LEU A 521 -16.32 -6.20 -11.95
N SER A 522 -15.26 -5.55 -12.41
CA SER A 522 -15.29 -4.77 -13.66
C SER A 522 -15.52 -5.67 -14.88
N GLU A 523 -16.22 -5.18 -15.91
CA GLU A 523 -16.50 -5.91 -17.16
C GLU A 523 -15.25 -6.52 -17.81
N CYS A 524 -14.10 -5.83 -17.74
CA CYS A 524 -12.84 -6.36 -18.27
C CYS A 524 -12.31 -7.58 -17.50
N ARG A 525 -12.54 -7.66 -16.18
CA ARG A 525 -12.19 -8.83 -15.36
C ARG A 525 -13.15 -9.99 -15.58
N LEU A 526 -14.44 -9.70 -15.77
CA LEU A 526 -15.43 -10.73 -16.13
C LEU A 526 -15.08 -11.37 -17.47
N ALA A 527 -14.66 -10.58 -18.47
CA ALA A 527 -14.22 -11.09 -19.76
C ALA A 527 -13.00 -12.03 -19.65
N ASP A 528 -12.03 -11.70 -18.80
CA ASP A 528 -10.84 -12.55 -18.56
C ASP A 528 -11.21 -13.85 -17.85
N LEU A 529 -12.10 -13.78 -16.85
CA LEU A 529 -12.60 -14.96 -16.13
C LEU A 529 -13.37 -15.92 -17.07
N SER A 530 -14.23 -15.38 -17.94
CA SER A 530 -14.91 -16.18 -18.96
C SER A 530 -13.93 -16.80 -19.94
N GLY A 531 -12.89 -16.08 -20.36
CA GLY A 531 -11.83 -16.59 -21.23
C GLY A 531 -11.04 -17.74 -20.61
N HIS A 532 -10.83 -17.71 -19.29
CA HIS A 532 -10.22 -18.82 -18.55
C HIS A 532 -11.11 -20.07 -18.53
N TYR A 533 -12.41 -19.90 -18.24
CA TYR A 533 -13.37 -21.01 -18.17
C TYR A 533 -13.46 -21.82 -19.49
N ILE A 534 -13.31 -21.15 -20.63
CA ILE A 534 -13.34 -21.79 -21.96
C ILE A 534 -11.95 -22.26 -22.44
N GLY A 535 -10.92 -22.22 -21.59
CA GLY A 535 -9.54 -22.64 -21.92
C GLY A 535 -8.76 -21.67 -22.82
N GLY A 536 -9.28 -20.48 -23.08
CA GLY A 536 -8.66 -19.48 -23.96
C GLY A 536 -7.54 -18.67 -23.31
N ILE A 537 -7.51 -18.59 -21.97
CA ILE A 537 -6.59 -17.75 -21.18
C ILE A 537 -5.99 -18.56 -19.99
N PRO A 538 -4.67 -18.51 -19.75
CA PRO A 538 -4.02 -19.11 -18.58
C PRO A 538 -4.60 -18.65 -17.25
N ALA A 539 -4.46 -19.47 -16.21
CA ALA A 539 -4.83 -19.05 -14.86
C ALA A 539 -4.03 -17.81 -14.43
N GLY A 540 -4.70 -16.85 -13.78
CA GLY A 540 -4.05 -15.63 -13.29
C GLY A 540 -3.80 -14.53 -14.32
N PHE A 541 -3.96 -14.81 -15.63
CA PHE A 541 -3.63 -13.86 -16.69
C PHE A 541 -4.64 -12.71 -16.80
N SER A 542 -4.13 -11.49 -16.96
CA SER A 542 -4.94 -10.28 -17.15
C SER A 542 -4.71 -9.66 -18.52
N SER A 543 -5.76 -9.61 -19.32
CA SER A 543 -5.73 -9.00 -20.66
C SER A 543 -5.44 -7.51 -20.65
N THR A 544 -5.78 -6.86 -19.55
CA THR A 544 -5.58 -5.42 -19.34
C THR A 544 -4.12 -5.15 -19.06
N ILE A 545 -3.53 -5.91 -18.13
CA ILE A 545 -2.10 -5.82 -17.78
C ILE A 545 -1.22 -6.17 -18.99
N PHE A 546 -1.59 -7.20 -19.77
CA PHE A 546 -0.94 -7.51 -21.05
C PHE A 546 -0.85 -6.28 -21.98
N ARG A 547 -1.95 -5.55 -22.17
CA ARG A 547 -1.95 -4.35 -23.03
C ARG A 547 -1.11 -3.22 -22.45
N MET A 548 -1.12 -3.06 -21.13
CA MET A 548 -0.26 -2.10 -20.42
C MET A 548 1.21 -2.42 -20.66
N ALA A 549 1.61 -3.67 -20.41
CA ALA A 549 2.98 -4.16 -20.60
C ALA A 549 3.47 -3.97 -22.04
N MET A 550 2.66 -4.37 -23.01
CA MET A 550 3.01 -4.23 -24.42
C MET A 550 3.07 -2.76 -24.88
N LYS A 551 2.23 -1.87 -24.31
CA LYS A 551 2.32 -0.43 -24.60
C LYS A 551 3.62 0.16 -24.03
N ALA A 552 3.92 -0.11 -22.76
CA ALA A 552 5.16 0.34 -22.11
C ALA A 552 6.41 -0.14 -22.87
N HIS A 553 6.42 -1.42 -23.27
CA HIS A 553 7.53 -2.00 -24.05
C HIS A 553 7.73 -1.29 -25.40
N ARG A 554 6.64 -0.97 -26.12
CA ARG A 554 6.72 -0.21 -27.38
C ARG A 554 7.22 1.22 -27.20
N GLN A 555 6.98 1.81 -26.03
CA GLN A 555 7.45 3.15 -25.71
C GLN A 555 8.92 3.17 -25.23
N GLY A 556 9.57 2.01 -25.14
CA GLY A 556 10.93 1.89 -24.60
C GLY A 556 11.00 1.97 -23.07
N ASP A 557 9.85 1.95 -22.38
CA ASP A 557 9.78 1.88 -20.92
C ASP A 557 9.86 0.42 -20.46
N TYR A 558 11.06 -0.16 -20.57
CA TYR A 558 11.31 -1.56 -20.24
C TYR A 558 11.15 -1.86 -18.74
N SER A 559 11.35 -0.87 -17.86
CA SER A 559 11.18 -1.06 -16.42
C SER A 559 9.71 -1.27 -16.06
N THR A 560 8.84 -0.38 -16.53
CA THR A 560 7.38 -0.53 -16.35
C THR A 560 6.87 -1.76 -17.10
N ALA A 561 7.36 -2.04 -18.31
CA ALA A 561 6.97 -3.23 -19.05
C ALA A 561 7.31 -4.52 -18.29
N ASN A 562 8.51 -4.65 -17.75
CA ASN A 562 8.93 -5.84 -16.99
C ASN A 562 8.11 -6.00 -15.72
N SER A 563 7.91 -4.92 -14.95
CA SER A 563 7.05 -4.95 -13.75
C SER A 563 5.62 -5.40 -14.08
N LEU A 564 5.05 -4.94 -15.20
CA LEU A 564 3.72 -5.35 -15.66
C LEU A 564 3.70 -6.81 -16.17
N VAL A 565 4.79 -7.30 -16.75
CA VAL A 565 4.95 -8.70 -17.14
C VAL A 565 5.01 -9.59 -15.89
N ASP A 566 5.67 -9.15 -14.83
CA ASP A 566 5.74 -9.90 -13.56
C ASP A 566 4.35 -10.10 -12.94
N HIS A 567 3.45 -9.12 -13.09
CA HIS A 567 2.05 -9.24 -12.66
C HIS A 567 1.23 -10.26 -13.47
N LEU A 568 1.72 -10.73 -14.62
CA LEU A 568 1.11 -11.82 -15.38
C LEU A 568 1.60 -13.20 -14.92
N SER A 569 2.59 -13.24 -14.02
CA SER A 569 3.04 -14.47 -13.38
C SER A 569 2.07 -14.90 -12.29
N TYR A 570 1.86 -16.20 -12.16
CA TYR A 570 0.88 -16.77 -11.26
C TYR A 570 1.39 -18.05 -10.63
N ARG A 571 1.15 -18.26 -9.34
CA ARG A 571 1.42 -19.52 -8.64
C ARG A 571 0.24 -19.85 -7.75
N LYS A 572 -0.31 -21.06 -7.87
CA LYS A 572 -1.33 -21.59 -6.97
C LYS A 572 -1.11 -23.07 -6.69
N MET A 573 -1.25 -23.44 -5.42
CA MET A 573 -1.37 -24.82 -4.99
C MET A 573 -2.84 -25.15 -4.73
N ASP A 574 -3.37 -26.15 -5.42
CA ASP A 574 -4.73 -26.64 -5.29
C ASP A 574 -4.74 -28.03 -4.66
N LYS A 575 -5.62 -28.22 -3.67
CA LYS A 575 -5.99 -29.56 -3.19
C LYS A 575 -7.24 -29.98 -3.95
N LEU A 576 -7.11 -30.97 -4.83
CA LEU A 576 -8.21 -31.45 -5.65
C LEU A 576 -9.06 -32.47 -4.87
N MET A 577 -10.33 -32.61 -5.28
CA MET A 577 -11.20 -33.68 -4.80
C MET A 577 -10.48 -35.02 -5.01
N LEU A 578 -10.52 -35.92 -4.02
CA LEU A 578 -9.77 -37.20 -3.91
C LEU A 578 -8.34 -37.10 -3.34
N GLY A 579 -7.88 -35.93 -2.89
CA GLY A 579 -6.63 -35.79 -2.11
C GLY A 579 -5.36 -35.54 -2.93
N PHE A 580 -5.49 -35.34 -4.24
CA PHE A 580 -4.38 -34.94 -5.11
C PHE A 580 -3.97 -33.48 -4.85
N VAL A 581 -2.69 -33.20 -5.08
CA VAL A 581 -2.15 -31.83 -5.06
C VAL A 581 -1.79 -31.41 -6.47
N GLY A 582 -2.26 -30.23 -6.88
CA GLY A 582 -1.94 -29.61 -8.15
C GLY A 582 -1.21 -28.29 -7.94
N LEU A 583 -0.06 -28.11 -8.58
CA LEU A 583 0.65 -26.84 -8.67
C LEU A 583 0.41 -26.23 -10.06
N HIS A 584 -0.10 -25.01 -10.09
CA HIS A 584 -0.28 -24.23 -11.31
C HIS A 584 0.69 -23.05 -11.28
N LYS A 585 1.60 -22.98 -12.25
CA LYS A 585 2.57 -21.88 -12.41
C LYS A 585 2.44 -21.26 -13.79
N THR A 586 2.44 -19.94 -13.84
CA THR A 586 2.49 -19.17 -15.10
C THR A 586 3.62 -18.16 -15.02
N GLU A 587 4.36 -18.04 -16.11
CA GLU A 587 5.41 -17.04 -16.32
C GLU A 587 5.24 -16.39 -17.68
N ALA A 588 5.52 -15.10 -17.76
CA ALA A 588 5.37 -14.30 -18.97
C ALA A 588 6.71 -13.64 -19.34
N ARG A 589 6.93 -13.43 -20.64
CA ARG A 589 8.14 -12.79 -21.17
C ARG A 589 7.83 -12.06 -22.46
N ILE A 590 8.42 -10.89 -22.67
CA ILE A 590 8.38 -10.22 -23.97
C ILE A 590 9.62 -10.62 -24.75
N TYR A 591 9.42 -11.14 -25.96
CA TYR A 591 10.51 -11.50 -26.87
C TYR A 591 10.14 -11.04 -28.29
N HIS A 592 11.08 -10.36 -28.96
CA HIS A 592 10.89 -9.78 -30.30
C HIS A 592 9.56 -8.99 -30.47
N GLY A 593 9.15 -8.28 -29.41
CA GLY A 593 7.94 -7.44 -29.41
C GLY A 593 6.60 -8.20 -29.31
N SER A 594 6.62 -9.51 -29.03
CA SER A 594 5.45 -10.32 -28.67
C SER A 594 5.52 -10.76 -27.21
N LEU A 595 4.37 -10.89 -26.55
CA LEU A 595 4.30 -11.53 -25.24
C LEU A 595 4.17 -13.05 -25.41
N TYR A 596 5.11 -13.78 -24.82
CA TYR A 596 5.08 -15.22 -24.68
C TYR A 596 4.75 -15.59 -23.23
N VAL A 597 3.99 -16.66 -23.04
CA VAL A 597 3.59 -17.15 -21.71
C VAL A 597 3.82 -18.65 -21.64
N ARG A 598 4.43 -19.11 -20.56
CA ARG A 598 4.45 -20.53 -20.16
C ARG A 598 3.49 -20.73 -19.01
N GLU A 599 2.56 -21.66 -19.16
CA GLU A 599 1.78 -22.20 -18.04
C GLU A 599 2.16 -23.67 -17.84
N GLN A 600 2.53 -24.03 -16.62
CA GLN A 600 2.80 -25.39 -16.22
C GLN A 600 1.83 -25.81 -15.12
N LYS A 601 1.19 -26.95 -15.32
CA LYS A 601 0.32 -27.60 -14.35
C LYS A 601 0.96 -28.93 -13.95
N VAL A 602 1.26 -29.09 -12.67
CA VAL A 602 1.89 -30.28 -12.12
C VAL A 602 0.94 -30.94 -11.15
N TYR A 603 0.63 -32.21 -11.38
CA TYR A 603 -0.31 -32.96 -10.56
C TYR A 603 0.39 -34.16 -9.93
N MET A 604 0.39 -34.20 -8.59
CA MET A 604 0.98 -35.30 -7.84
C MET A 604 -0.05 -36.41 -7.65
N VAL A 605 0.29 -37.61 -8.13
CA VAL A 605 -0.50 -38.84 -8.05
C VAL A 605 0.14 -39.79 -7.04
N PRO A 606 -0.60 -40.37 -6.08
CA PRO A 606 -0.05 -41.34 -5.14
C PRO A 606 0.60 -42.55 -5.85
N ALA A 607 1.73 -43.04 -5.32
CA ALA A 607 2.44 -44.19 -5.90
C ALA A 607 1.62 -45.49 -5.90
N SER A 608 0.60 -45.59 -5.03
CA SER A 608 -0.33 -46.72 -4.92
C SER A 608 -1.43 -46.74 -5.98
N GLN A 609 -1.65 -45.64 -6.70
CA GLN A 609 -2.71 -45.51 -7.69
C GLN A 609 -2.23 -45.93 -9.09
N LYS A 610 -3.03 -46.74 -9.79
CA LYS A 610 -2.78 -47.09 -11.19
C LYS A 610 -3.31 -45.97 -12.09
N ILE A 611 -2.45 -45.45 -12.96
CA ILE A 611 -2.80 -44.49 -14.00
C ILE A 611 -3.33 -45.28 -15.22
N PRO A 612 -4.37 -44.82 -15.95
CA PRO A 612 -5.08 -43.54 -15.84
C PRO A 612 -6.16 -43.51 -14.76
N LEU A 613 -6.12 -42.46 -13.92
CA LEU A 613 -7.17 -42.18 -12.93
C LEU A 613 -8.37 -41.50 -13.60
N PRO A 614 -9.62 -41.79 -13.16
CA PRO A 614 -10.82 -41.10 -13.63
C PRO A 614 -10.85 -39.68 -13.06
N TRP A 615 -10.16 -38.76 -13.73
CA TRP A 615 -10.11 -37.37 -13.32
C TRP A 615 -11.06 -36.52 -14.16
N TYR A 616 -12.02 -35.89 -13.48
CA TYR A 616 -13.06 -35.01 -14.06
C TYR A 616 -12.74 -33.51 -13.98
N GLY A 617 -11.48 -33.13 -13.71
CA GLY A 617 -11.05 -31.74 -13.70
C GLY A 617 -10.47 -31.33 -15.06
N GLY A 618 -11.16 -30.47 -15.79
CA GLY A 618 -10.66 -29.99 -17.08
C GLY A 618 -9.43 -29.10 -16.91
N PHE A 619 -8.32 -29.49 -17.54
CA PHE A 619 -7.08 -28.70 -17.56
C PHE A 619 -6.79 -28.05 -18.92
N GLY A 620 -7.56 -28.37 -19.97
CA GLY A 620 -7.68 -27.68 -21.27
C GLY A 620 -6.50 -26.83 -21.79
N ILE A 621 -5.94 -27.21 -22.95
CA ILE A 621 -4.79 -26.48 -23.57
C ILE A 621 -5.24 -25.19 -24.27
N CYS A 622 -6.31 -25.29 -25.06
CA CYS A 622 -6.97 -24.17 -25.72
C CYS A 622 -8.41 -24.54 -26.06
N SER A 623 -9.22 -23.57 -26.51
CA SER A 623 -10.58 -23.82 -26.99
C SER A 623 -10.67 -24.81 -28.17
N HIS A 624 -9.58 -25.00 -28.92
CA HIS A 624 -9.50 -25.99 -30.02
C HIS A 624 -9.07 -27.39 -29.56
N ILE A 625 -8.45 -27.50 -28.39
CA ILE A 625 -7.95 -28.74 -27.80
C ILE A 625 -8.52 -28.82 -26.37
N PRO A 626 -9.84 -29.04 -26.24
CA PRO A 626 -10.47 -29.16 -24.93
C PRO A 626 -10.08 -30.52 -24.33
N LEU A 627 -9.19 -30.50 -23.33
CA LEU A 627 -8.87 -31.66 -22.50
C LEU A 627 -9.62 -31.54 -21.18
N THR A 628 -10.73 -32.29 -21.06
CA THR A 628 -11.57 -32.34 -19.86
C THR A 628 -11.10 -33.40 -18.85
N GLY A 629 -10.13 -34.25 -19.22
CA GLY A 629 -9.55 -35.25 -18.33
C GLY A 629 -8.31 -35.94 -18.93
N ILE A 630 -7.53 -36.63 -18.09
CA ILE A 630 -6.29 -37.33 -18.47
C ILE A 630 -6.53 -38.44 -19.49
N SER A 631 -7.67 -39.14 -19.44
CA SER A 631 -8.00 -40.19 -20.41
C SER A 631 -8.13 -39.67 -21.85
N GLN A 632 -8.37 -38.36 -22.04
CA GLN A 632 -8.42 -37.77 -23.37
C GLN A 632 -7.03 -37.57 -23.99
N LEU A 633 -5.95 -37.72 -23.22
CA LEU A 633 -4.59 -37.71 -23.77
C LEU A 633 -4.38 -38.83 -24.81
N TYR A 634 -5.06 -39.98 -24.66
CA TYR A 634 -5.05 -41.05 -25.65
C TYR A 634 -5.64 -40.63 -27.00
N TRP A 635 -6.57 -39.68 -27.03
CA TRP A 635 -7.11 -39.13 -28.29
C TRP A 635 -6.05 -38.35 -29.08
N TYR A 636 -4.97 -37.93 -28.42
CA TYR A 636 -3.85 -37.20 -28.99
C TYR A 636 -2.57 -38.05 -29.09
N ASP A 637 -2.69 -39.38 -28.99
CA ASP A 637 -1.58 -40.35 -29.04
C ASP A 637 -0.53 -40.15 -27.94
N ILE A 638 -0.91 -39.48 -26.84
CA ILE A 638 -0.04 -39.29 -25.69
C ILE A 638 -0.18 -40.52 -24.80
N HIS A 639 0.84 -41.39 -24.82
CA HIS A 639 0.87 -42.56 -23.98
C HIS A 639 1.26 -42.19 -22.55
N ILE A 640 0.40 -42.58 -21.60
CA ILE A 640 0.65 -42.39 -20.19
C ILE A 640 1.37 -43.64 -19.65
N PRO A 641 2.63 -43.52 -19.17
CA PRO A 641 3.39 -44.65 -18.66
C PRO A 641 2.73 -45.26 -17.40
N LYS A 642 2.92 -46.56 -17.20
CA LYS A 642 2.54 -47.19 -15.92
C LYS A 642 3.46 -46.73 -14.80
N ALA A 643 3.01 -46.87 -13.55
CA ALA A 643 3.76 -46.39 -12.37
C ALA A 643 5.20 -46.92 -12.27
N ASP A 644 5.44 -48.16 -12.72
CA ASP A 644 6.73 -48.84 -12.79
C ASP A 644 7.59 -48.43 -14.00
N GLU A 645 7.00 -47.75 -14.99
CA GLU A 645 7.65 -47.29 -16.23
C GLU A 645 7.96 -45.78 -16.20
N ILE A 646 7.56 -45.06 -15.13
CA ILE A 646 7.77 -43.60 -15.00
C ILE A 646 9.23 -43.27 -14.69
N ASP A 647 9.92 -44.12 -13.93
CA ASP A 647 11.32 -43.92 -13.62
C ASP A 647 12.17 -44.13 -14.88
N GLY A 648 12.83 -43.07 -15.37
CA GLY A 648 13.52 -43.06 -16.66
C GLY A 648 12.61 -42.89 -17.89
N TYR A 649 11.35 -42.46 -17.72
CA TYR A 649 10.47 -42.15 -18.85
C TYR A 649 11.01 -40.99 -19.70
N GLU A 650 11.04 -41.20 -21.01
CA GLU A 650 11.33 -40.15 -21.99
C GLU A 650 10.08 -39.86 -22.84
N ASN A 651 9.73 -38.57 -22.97
CA ASN A 651 8.62 -38.14 -23.79
C ASN A 651 8.96 -38.29 -25.29
N LYS A 652 8.48 -39.39 -25.87
CA LYS A 652 8.69 -39.72 -27.29
C LYS A 652 7.84 -38.90 -28.26
N GLN A 653 6.79 -38.21 -27.77
CA GLN A 653 5.91 -37.39 -28.61
C GLN A 653 6.53 -36.01 -28.91
N GLY A 654 7.46 -35.57 -28.06
CA GLY A 654 8.04 -34.24 -28.11
C GLY A 654 6.99 -33.14 -27.92
N ILE A 655 7.29 -31.94 -28.42
CA ILE A 655 6.37 -30.80 -28.29
C ILE A 655 5.18 -30.90 -29.25
N LEU A 656 3.95 -30.83 -28.78
CA LEU A 656 2.74 -30.80 -29.59
C LEU A 656 2.29 -29.37 -29.87
N TYR A 657 1.42 -29.15 -30.85
CA TYR A 657 0.99 -27.78 -31.23
C TYR A 657 -0.44 -27.74 -31.79
N CYS A 658 -1.10 -26.59 -31.64
CA CYS A 658 -2.45 -26.37 -32.15
C CYS A 658 -2.43 -25.85 -33.60
N GLN A 659 -3.27 -26.38 -34.48
CA GLN A 659 -3.35 -25.90 -35.87
C GLN A 659 -4.14 -24.59 -36.03
N TYR A 660 -4.82 -24.13 -34.98
CA TYR A 660 -5.77 -23.00 -35.04
C TYR A 660 -5.42 -21.84 -34.12
N CYS A 661 -4.47 -22.02 -33.19
CA CYS A 661 -3.90 -20.94 -32.38
C CYS A 661 -2.40 -21.14 -32.15
N HIS A 662 -1.71 -20.08 -31.75
CA HIS A 662 -0.26 -20.09 -31.49
C HIS A 662 -0.01 -20.68 -30.10
N THR A 663 -0.13 -22.00 -29.99
CA THR A 663 0.05 -22.72 -28.73
C THR A 663 0.78 -24.03 -28.97
N GLU A 664 1.83 -24.22 -28.19
CA GLU A 664 2.59 -25.45 -28.10
C GLU A 664 2.43 -26.04 -26.70
N PHE A 665 2.51 -27.34 -26.56
CA PHE A 665 2.42 -27.98 -25.25
C PHE A 665 3.16 -29.32 -25.21
N SER A 666 3.55 -29.73 -24.01
CA SER A 666 4.08 -31.06 -23.73
C SER A 666 3.36 -31.68 -22.54
N VAL A 667 3.42 -33.00 -22.48
CA VAL A 667 2.99 -33.78 -21.32
C VAL A 667 4.15 -34.69 -20.93
N ASP A 668 4.65 -34.51 -19.72
CA ASP A 668 5.84 -35.18 -19.21
C ASP A 668 5.53 -35.83 -17.85
N PHE A 669 6.33 -36.84 -17.46
CA PHE A 669 6.11 -37.64 -16.25
C PHE A 669 7.41 -37.76 -15.46
N LYS A 670 7.33 -37.74 -14.13
CA LYS A 670 8.48 -37.96 -13.24
C LYS A 670 8.06 -38.70 -11.97
N SER A 671 8.90 -39.64 -11.53
CA SER A 671 8.71 -40.35 -10.26
C SER A 671 9.39 -39.59 -9.13
N TYR A 672 8.69 -39.43 -8.00
CA TYR A 672 9.23 -38.95 -6.73
C TYR A 672 9.29 -40.09 -5.69
N GLY A 673 9.34 -41.35 -6.17
CA GLY A 673 9.44 -42.54 -5.34
C GLY A 673 8.22 -42.70 -4.42
N LYS A 674 8.44 -42.80 -3.10
CA LYS A 674 7.36 -42.99 -2.12
C LYS A 674 6.41 -41.80 -2.04
N ALA A 675 6.82 -40.60 -2.48
CA ALA A 675 5.97 -39.42 -2.46
C ALA A 675 4.90 -39.42 -3.57
N GLY A 676 5.08 -40.22 -4.62
CA GLY A 676 4.15 -40.31 -5.75
C GLY A 676 4.79 -40.05 -7.11
N ASN A 677 3.94 -39.97 -8.13
CA ASN A 677 4.29 -39.70 -9.52
C ASN A 677 3.70 -38.36 -9.94
N ALA A 678 4.49 -37.51 -10.58
CA ALA A 678 4.06 -36.22 -11.07
C ALA A 678 3.74 -36.27 -12.57
N VAL A 679 2.60 -35.70 -12.94
CA VAL A 679 2.22 -35.40 -14.33
C VAL A 679 2.42 -33.92 -14.59
N PHE A 680 3.29 -33.58 -15.52
CA PHE A 680 3.57 -32.22 -15.96
C PHE A 680 2.83 -31.94 -17.25
N ILE A 681 2.04 -30.88 -17.29
CA ILE A 681 1.42 -30.34 -18.49
C ILE A 681 1.97 -28.94 -18.67
N THR A 682 2.88 -28.77 -19.63
CA THR A 682 3.52 -27.48 -19.91
C THR A 682 2.99 -26.94 -21.23
N GLN A 683 2.53 -25.71 -21.25
CA GLN A 683 2.07 -25.04 -22.46
C GLN A 683 2.77 -23.71 -22.67
N TRP A 684 3.14 -23.43 -23.93
CA TRP A 684 3.74 -22.18 -24.38
C TRP A 684 2.79 -21.47 -25.35
N ILE A 685 2.55 -20.19 -25.11
CA ILE A 685 1.55 -19.39 -25.81
C ILE A 685 2.20 -18.12 -26.32
N ASP A 686 2.00 -17.80 -27.60
CA ASP A 686 2.32 -16.48 -28.17
C ASP A 686 1.04 -15.63 -28.22
N PHE A 687 0.94 -14.65 -27.33
CA PHE A 687 -0.18 -13.72 -27.23
C PHE A 687 -0.11 -12.57 -28.23
N GLY A 688 0.98 -12.44 -28.97
CA GLY A 688 1.18 -11.41 -29.97
C GLY A 688 1.62 -10.07 -29.40
N LYS A 689 1.48 -9.03 -30.21
CA LYS A 689 2.07 -7.70 -29.99
C LYS A 689 1.17 -6.81 -29.12
N GLY A 690 -0.11 -7.14 -28.98
CA GLY A 690 -1.06 -6.35 -28.18
C GLY A 690 -1.21 -4.91 -28.70
N GLN A 691 -1.15 -4.73 -30.02
CA GLN A 691 -1.27 -3.41 -30.68
C GLN A 691 -2.72 -3.05 -30.95
N GLU A 692 -3.53 -4.01 -31.40
CA GLU A 692 -4.94 -3.81 -31.73
C GLU A 692 -5.83 -4.67 -30.82
N GLU A 693 -7.09 -4.25 -30.66
CA GLU A 693 -8.11 -5.11 -30.05
C GLU A 693 -8.22 -6.47 -30.75
N ASP A 694 -7.95 -6.44 -32.05
CA ASP A 694 -8.10 -7.52 -33.01
C ASP A 694 -6.80 -8.30 -33.26
N ASP A 695 -5.81 -8.27 -32.34
CA ASP A 695 -4.59 -9.10 -32.48
C ASP A 695 -4.99 -10.57 -32.72
N TYR A 696 -4.69 -11.05 -33.93
CA TYR A 696 -5.20 -12.32 -34.44
C TYR A 696 -4.75 -13.50 -33.59
N LYS A 697 -3.55 -13.44 -32.99
CA LYS A 697 -3.01 -14.50 -32.14
C LYS A 697 -3.83 -14.69 -30.86
N ARG A 698 -4.27 -13.58 -30.27
CA ARG A 698 -5.13 -13.57 -29.09
C ARG A 698 -6.57 -13.94 -29.43
N ARG A 699 -7.11 -13.40 -30.53
CA ARG A 699 -8.49 -13.66 -30.95
C ARG A 699 -8.74 -15.11 -31.32
N SER A 700 -7.79 -15.78 -31.98
CA SER A 700 -7.97 -17.18 -32.35
C SER A 700 -8.17 -18.09 -31.14
N ARG A 701 -7.69 -17.71 -29.95
CA ARG A 701 -7.95 -18.44 -28.70
C ARG A 701 -9.30 -18.14 -28.04
N LEU A 702 -9.87 -16.96 -28.26
CA LEU A 702 -11.09 -16.47 -27.59
C LEU A 702 -12.37 -16.61 -28.43
N GLY A 703 -12.25 -16.92 -29.72
CA GLY A 703 -13.38 -17.12 -30.62
C GLY A 703 -14.12 -18.43 -30.37
N GLY A 704 -15.44 -18.42 -30.54
CA GLY A 704 -16.26 -19.64 -30.56
C GLY A 704 -15.99 -20.53 -31.78
N ILE A 705 -16.68 -21.68 -31.84
CA ILE A 705 -16.51 -22.80 -32.78
C ILE A 705 -16.53 -22.41 -34.28
N THR A 706 -16.87 -21.17 -34.64
CA THR A 706 -17.08 -20.70 -36.01
C THR A 706 -15.83 -20.22 -36.76
N ARG A 707 -14.60 -20.27 -36.21
CA ARG A 707 -13.41 -19.67 -36.86
C ARG A 707 -12.13 -20.51 -36.85
N TRP A 708 -12.23 -21.74 -37.33
CA TRP A 708 -11.13 -22.72 -37.46
C TRP A 708 -10.26 -22.44 -38.70
N LYS A 709 -9.67 -21.24 -38.82
CA LYS A 709 -8.69 -20.96 -39.88
C LYS A 709 -7.32 -21.46 -39.44
N LYS A 710 -6.69 -22.33 -40.24
CA LYS A 710 -5.36 -22.87 -39.93
C LYS A 710 -4.33 -21.74 -39.86
N VAL A 711 -3.50 -21.77 -38.81
CA VAL A 711 -2.36 -20.88 -38.62
C VAL A 711 -1.07 -21.61 -38.98
N ALA A 712 -0.15 -20.89 -39.62
CA ALA A 712 1.15 -21.42 -40.00
C ALA A 712 2.22 -20.89 -39.04
N TYR A 713 2.87 -21.78 -38.31
CA TYR A 713 4.06 -21.51 -37.51
C TYR A 713 4.91 -22.78 -37.39
N GLN A 714 6.20 -22.61 -37.14
CA GLN A 714 7.11 -23.74 -37.01
C GLN A 714 6.93 -24.41 -35.64
N ARG A 715 6.73 -25.72 -35.63
CA ARG A 715 6.67 -26.54 -34.42
C ARG A 715 7.96 -26.36 -33.60
N GLY A 716 7.83 -26.06 -32.31
CA GLY A 716 8.92 -25.79 -31.38
C GLY A 716 9.33 -24.32 -31.32
N SER A 717 8.84 -23.45 -32.21
CA SER A 717 9.28 -22.06 -32.27
C SER A 717 8.79 -21.20 -31.11
N ILE A 718 7.64 -21.52 -30.52
CA ILE A 718 7.07 -20.75 -29.40
C ILE A 718 7.79 -21.12 -28.10
N CYS A 719 8.01 -22.42 -27.87
CA CYS A 719 8.84 -22.92 -26.80
C CYS A 719 10.26 -22.34 -26.91
N ALA A 720 10.89 -22.40 -28.09
CA ALA A 720 12.25 -21.88 -28.25
C ALA A 720 12.34 -20.37 -28.00
N ALA A 721 11.35 -19.60 -28.44
CA ALA A 721 11.28 -18.16 -28.16
C ALA A 721 11.11 -17.85 -26.67
N PHE A 722 10.31 -18.65 -25.95
CA PHE A 722 10.10 -18.44 -24.51
C PHE A 722 11.30 -18.93 -23.69
N GLU A 723 11.74 -20.17 -23.90
CA GLU A 723 12.79 -20.83 -23.11
C GLU A 723 14.20 -20.36 -23.49
N MET A 724 14.37 -19.69 -24.64
CA MET A 724 15.66 -19.30 -25.24
C MET A 724 16.59 -20.50 -25.54
N LYS A 725 16.00 -21.68 -25.77
CA LYS A 725 16.68 -22.94 -26.11
C LYS A 725 15.72 -23.89 -26.82
N GLU A 726 16.24 -24.90 -27.50
CA GLU A 726 15.39 -25.89 -28.15
C GLU A 726 14.62 -26.74 -27.13
N TYR A 727 13.46 -27.27 -27.52
CA TYR A 727 12.64 -28.12 -26.65
C TYR A 727 13.41 -29.34 -26.13
N ALA A 728 14.35 -29.90 -26.92
CA ALA A 728 15.17 -31.04 -26.50
C ALA A 728 16.04 -30.76 -25.26
N GLU A 729 16.33 -29.48 -24.98
CA GLU A 729 17.10 -29.02 -23.81
C GLU A 729 16.20 -28.54 -22.65
N PHE A 730 14.88 -28.56 -22.84
CA PHE A 730 13.92 -28.23 -21.80
C PHE A 730 13.64 -29.45 -20.92
N LYS A 731 13.80 -29.27 -19.60
CA LYS A 731 13.44 -30.29 -18.60
C LYS A 731 12.22 -29.80 -17.83
N CYS A 732 11.15 -30.58 -17.81
CA CYS A 732 9.87 -30.17 -17.22
C CYS A 732 9.99 -29.80 -15.73
N ASP A 733 10.83 -30.51 -14.98
CA ASP A 733 11.08 -30.32 -13.55
C ASP A 733 12.00 -29.14 -13.23
N SER A 734 12.80 -28.66 -14.20
CA SER A 734 13.70 -27.50 -14.00
C SER A 734 12.99 -26.19 -13.66
N THR A 735 11.66 -26.16 -13.81
CA THR A 735 10.82 -25.00 -13.50
C THR A 735 10.28 -25.03 -12.06
N LEU A 736 10.50 -26.13 -11.32
CA LEU A 736 10.12 -26.26 -9.91
C LEU A 736 11.25 -25.77 -9.00
N THR A 737 10.88 -25.02 -7.96
CA THR A 737 11.79 -24.70 -6.85
C THR A 737 11.85 -25.84 -5.83
N GLU A 738 12.87 -25.89 -4.98
CA GLU A 738 12.94 -26.87 -3.87
C GLU A 738 11.69 -26.84 -2.99
N GLN A 739 11.14 -25.64 -2.76
CA GLN A 739 9.90 -25.46 -2.02
C GLN A 739 8.68 -26.01 -2.79
N ASP A 740 8.61 -25.81 -4.11
CA ASP A 740 7.54 -26.38 -4.95
C ASP A 740 7.54 -27.91 -4.86
N GLU A 741 8.72 -28.53 -4.99
CA GLU A 741 8.88 -29.99 -4.88
C GLU A 741 8.50 -30.49 -3.48
N LYS A 742 8.96 -29.81 -2.43
CA LYS A 742 8.61 -30.15 -1.05
C LYS A 742 7.10 -30.08 -0.81
N GLU A 743 6.43 -29.02 -1.25
CA GLU A 743 4.98 -28.87 -1.07
C GLU A 743 4.18 -29.90 -1.87
N LEU A 744 4.59 -30.18 -3.11
CA LEU A 744 3.98 -31.23 -3.94
C LEU A 744 4.13 -32.62 -3.30
N CYS A 745 5.31 -32.93 -2.76
CA CYS A 745 5.62 -34.22 -2.14
C CYS A 745 4.99 -34.41 -0.75
N THR A 746 4.79 -33.33 0.02
CA THR A 746 4.24 -33.39 1.39
C THR A 746 2.73 -33.17 1.45
N GLY A 747 2.14 -32.49 0.47
CA GLY A 747 0.72 -32.15 0.49
C GLY A 747 -0.22 -33.31 0.11
N CYS A 748 0.31 -34.40 -0.44
CA CYS A 748 -0.46 -35.59 -0.84
C CYS A 748 -0.81 -36.44 0.40
N TYR A 749 -1.86 -36.04 1.12
CA TYR A 749 -2.38 -36.80 2.27
C TYR A 749 -3.40 -37.84 1.80
N TRP A 750 -2.91 -38.97 1.28
CA TRP A 750 -3.73 -40.18 1.21
C TRP A 750 -3.07 -41.30 2.02
N PRO A 751 -3.77 -41.93 2.99
CA PRO A 751 -3.25 -43.07 3.72
C PRO A 751 -3.16 -44.27 2.78
N TRP A 752 -1.99 -44.90 2.69
CA TRP A 752 -1.77 -46.15 1.96
C TRP A 752 -2.87 -47.17 2.31
N PRO A 753 -3.61 -47.74 1.34
CA PRO A 753 -4.77 -48.56 1.67
C PRO A 753 -4.33 -49.89 2.28
N GLY A 754 -4.50 -49.97 3.60
CA GLY A 754 -4.93 -51.14 4.36
C GLY A 754 -6.35 -50.93 4.93
N ASP A 755 -7.19 -50.12 4.29
CA ASP A 755 -8.53 -49.81 4.78
C ASP A 755 -9.60 -50.08 3.71
N THR A 756 -10.49 -51.00 4.06
CA THR A 756 -11.61 -51.50 3.25
C THR A 756 -12.85 -50.65 3.53
N SER A 757 -13.14 -49.70 2.66
CA SER A 757 -14.46 -49.05 2.61
C SER A 757 -14.87 -48.78 1.16
N PRO A 758 -16.14 -49.02 0.77
CA PRO A 758 -16.55 -49.08 -0.62
C PRO A 758 -16.91 -47.69 -1.15
N TRP A 759 -16.16 -47.19 -2.12
CA TRP A 759 -16.62 -46.06 -2.94
C TRP A 759 -17.52 -46.57 -4.08
N PRO A 760 -18.66 -45.90 -4.34
CA PRO A 760 -19.56 -46.27 -5.41
C PRO A 760 -18.96 -45.86 -6.76
N HIS A 761 -19.34 -46.60 -7.80
CA HIS A 761 -18.94 -46.51 -9.21
C HIS A 761 -17.78 -47.43 -9.63
N ASP A 762 -18.20 -48.66 -9.91
CA ASP A 762 -17.64 -49.59 -10.87
C ASP A 762 -17.05 -48.87 -12.12
N LEU A 763 -15.71 -48.94 -12.28
CA LEU A 763 -14.97 -48.37 -13.41
C LEU A 763 -14.97 -49.27 -14.65
N SER A 764 -15.75 -50.36 -14.66
CA SER A 764 -15.93 -51.23 -15.83
C SER A 764 -16.63 -50.54 -17.03
N VAL A 765 -17.12 -49.31 -16.86
CA VAL A 765 -17.84 -48.55 -17.91
C VAL A 765 -16.93 -47.70 -18.81
N LEU A 766 -15.65 -47.49 -18.45
CA LEU A 766 -14.71 -46.75 -19.32
C LEU A 766 -14.07 -47.61 -20.43
N ASP A 767 -14.25 -48.92 -20.38
CA ASP A 767 -13.72 -49.86 -21.40
C ASP A 767 -14.60 -49.92 -22.67
N LYS A 768 -15.64 -49.07 -22.76
CA LYS A 768 -16.62 -49.04 -23.86
C LYS A 768 -16.91 -47.65 -24.45
N ALA A 769 -15.98 -46.70 -24.35
CA ALA A 769 -16.08 -45.44 -25.09
C ALA A 769 -15.31 -45.52 -26.44
N ASP A 770 -16.07 -45.90 -27.47
CA ASP A 770 -15.86 -45.66 -28.91
C ASP A 770 -14.41 -45.80 -29.45
N LYS A 771 -14.10 -46.98 -30.01
CA LYS A 771 -12.92 -47.26 -30.84
C LYS A 771 -12.96 -46.46 -32.16
N ARG A 772 -12.78 -45.15 -32.10
CA ARG A 772 -12.39 -44.33 -33.26
C ARG A 772 -11.00 -43.78 -33.01
N GLY A 773 -10.01 -44.61 -33.32
CA GLY A 773 -8.60 -44.24 -33.18
C GLY A 773 -8.29 -43.03 -34.06
N TYR A 774 -7.45 -42.13 -33.60
CA TYR A 774 -6.74 -41.19 -34.47
C TYR A 774 -5.27 -41.58 -34.41
N VAL A 775 -4.55 -41.52 -35.52
CA VAL A 775 -3.11 -41.84 -35.56
C VAL A 775 -2.32 -40.58 -35.88
N VAL A 776 -1.19 -40.37 -35.18
CA VAL A 776 -0.30 -39.24 -35.45
C VAL A 776 0.74 -39.64 -36.52
N ARG A 777 0.71 -38.97 -37.68
CA ARG A 777 1.78 -39.04 -38.71
C ARG A 777 2.36 -37.66 -38.93
N ASN A 778 3.68 -37.51 -38.77
CA ASN A 778 4.41 -36.24 -38.92
C ASN A 778 3.85 -35.08 -38.06
N GLY A 779 3.40 -35.38 -36.82
CA GLY A 779 2.83 -34.38 -35.92
C GLY A 779 1.41 -33.88 -36.29
N ARG A 780 0.63 -34.68 -37.03
CA ARG A 780 -0.78 -34.41 -37.37
C ARG A 780 -1.70 -35.56 -36.93
N LEU A 781 -2.87 -35.24 -36.36
CA LEU A 781 -3.94 -36.21 -36.10
C LEU A 781 -4.70 -36.56 -37.39
N ILE A 782 -4.87 -37.85 -37.65
CA ILE A 782 -5.68 -38.38 -38.76
C ILE A 782 -6.68 -39.40 -38.19
N PRO A 783 -8.01 -39.27 -38.44
CA PRO A 783 -8.97 -40.27 -38.00
C PRO A 783 -8.69 -41.63 -38.67
N GLN A 784 -8.63 -42.67 -37.84
CA GLN A 784 -8.62 -44.07 -38.24
C GLN A 784 -10.10 -44.46 -38.38
N PHE A 785 -10.56 -44.58 -39.63
CA PHE A 785 -11.90 -45.10 -39.92
C PHE A 785 -11.97 -46.60 -39.64
#